data_AF-A0A4R2NSF6-F1
#
_entry.id   AF-A0A4R2NSF6-F1
#
_cell.length_a   1.000
_cell.length_b   1.000
_cell.length_c   1.000
_cell.angle_alpha   90.00
_cell.angle_beta   90.00
_cell.angle_gamma   90.00
#
_symmetry.space_group_name_H-M   'P 1'
#
loop_
_entity.id
_entity.type
_entity.pdbx_description
1 polymer ?
#
loop_
_entity_poly.entity_id
_entity_poly.type
_entity_poly.pdbx_seq_one_letter_code
_entity_poly.pdbx_strand_id
1 'polypeptide(L)'
;MIKNLKYSLIAILFLNTFFSNLIAQKEIGNVLPEVKAIATVTEKSIMLRWGVTTPTAWKYSNQHGYIIERRTIVKDKIVLRQPILKILNTTPIKPKPMMEWKEFTEKNTNAAIAAQALYGEQFDVSMNEGGNGILSVINQAQAFEQRFTFAYYAADQDFEVAKFSGLGFVDNDIIEGEKYLYTIKVALPETSKYKIKKGGVFLGKMDYKPLPKPQEFVGVFKDRTAILSWNFQILKRYYTNYILQRSDDGGKNFKDLNSTPITNLGERETNPSNRMLYVDSLFQNNKSYQYRIKGISPFGIEGPFSDIVTGKGVDPLIYNPFLTDLSFQDNGSVTLNWEFPSQGVNTLKNFELYRSNTPKGNYLLVNSSIAKNVRNINISNLQAINYYKIVAIGYDGSRRESFPKMVQPDDNTPPAIPSGLTGTIDSLGVVKINWAKNTEIDFLGYRVFKANLKNDEFTQITFKPIPNNSIIDTVNIKTLTKNIYYKVQAFDKRYNPSGFSQVLELKRPDIVPPTAPIFTSFESNVKQVKLHWVCSTSDDAKATLLYRKEAGANLDWTLISELPLPIDKYEDLTVQIGKTYLYTIITVDESGLESEPIRPLKVTISDNVNKAPIKRFNGIVNRESKFIRLSWSYNEDNVKEYVLYKADAENQPTLFKIFDAQTKNYTDRELLINTKYTYLIQAVFNSGSKSPLKKINLNY
;
A
#
# COMPACT_ATOMS: atom_id res chain seq x y z
N MET A 1 -37.17 12.42 11.51
CA MET A 1 -37.19 11.22 12.38
C MET A 1 -37.21 11.71 13.81
N ILE A 2 -38.41 11.74 14.38
CA ILE A 2 -38.76 12.27 15.71
C ILE A 2 -38.33 11.24 16.75
N LYS A 3 -37.56 11.66 17.78
CA LYS A 3 -37.57 11.00 19.10
C LYS A 3 -36.97 11.90 20.18
N ASN A 4 -37.87 12.54 20.91
CA ASN A 4 -37.87 12.83 22.35
C ASN A 4 -36.52 12.83 23.08
N LEU A 5 -36.01 14.02 23.41
CA LEU A 5 -35.10 14.24 24.52
C LEU A 5 -35.88 15.01 25.61
N LYS A 6 -36.26 14.33 26.70
CA LYS A 6 -36.88 14.94 27.88
C LYS A 6 -35.91 14.87 29.06
N TYR A 7 -35.60 16.06 29.57
CA TYR A 7 -35.39 16.53 30.96
C TYR A 7 -34.47 15.78 31.96
N SER A 8 -33.45 16.56 32.38
CA SER A 8 -33.05 16.95 33.74
C SER A 8 -32.97 15.93 34.87
N LEU A 9 -31.76 15.79 35.45
CA LEU A 9 -31.59 15.44 36.86
C LEU A 9 -30.53 16.33 37.53
N ILE A 10 -30.95 16.98 38.61
CA ILE A 10 -30.19 17.88 39.46
C ILE A 10 -30.13 17.29 40.89
N ALA A 11 -28.90 17.21 41.39
CA ALA A 11 -28.42 17.22 42.79
C ALA A 11 -28.77 16.10 43.78
N ILE A 12 -27.75 15.83 44.59
CA ILE A 12 -27.55 14.66 45.44
C ILE A 12 -26.99 15.09 46.79
N LEU A 13 -27.56 14.51 47.85
CA LEU A 13 -26.77 13.65 48.73
C LEU A 13 -27.55 12.43 49.20
N PHE A 14 -28.87 12.57 49.40
CA PHE A 14 -29.71 11.41 49.66
C PHE A 14 -29.95 10.57 48.39
N LEU A 15 -30.14 11.16 47.21
CA LEU A 15 -30.42 10.43 45.95
C LEU A 15 -29.35 9.41 45.50
N ASN A 16 -28.08 9.52 45.92
CA ASN A 16 -27.03 8.55 45.52
C ASN A 16 -26.86 7.35 46.47
N THR A 17 -27.74 7.19 47.48
CA THR A 17 -28.05 5.85 48.03
C THR A 17 -29.32 5.26 47.42
N PHE A 18 -30.00 6.00 46.53
CA PHE A 18 -31.31 5.64 45.99
C PHE A 18 -31.26 4.98 44.61
N PHE A 19 -30.10 4.89 43.95
CA PHE A 19 -29.93 4.06 42.75
C PHE A 19 -28.60 3.33 42.72
N SER A 20 -28.56 2.19 43.42
CA SER A 20 -27.69 1.07 43.03
C SER A 20 -28.57 -0.15 42.76
N ASN A 21 -29.38 -0.04 41.70
CA ASN A 21 -29.94 -1.08 40.84
C ASN A 21 -31.18 -0.52 40.14
N LEU A 22 -31.05 -0.06 38.90
CA LEU A 22 -32.18 -0.01 37.99
C LEU A 22 -31.81 -0.67 36.66
N ILE A 23 -32.18 -1.94 36.60
CA ILE A 23 -32.68 -2.56 35.37
C ILE A 23 -34.06 -1.95 35.11
N ALA A 24 -34.38 -1.84 33.81
CA ALA A 24 -35.63 -1.40 33.20
C ALA A 24 -36.91 -1.66 34.01
N GLN A 25 -37.83 -0.68 33.94
CA GLN A 25 -39.27 -0.83 34.15
C GLN A 25 -39.67 -1.70 35.37
N LYS A 26 -39.62 -1.11 36.58
CA LYS A 26 -40.15 -1.76 37.79
C LYS A 26 -41.50 -1.14 38.17
N GLU A 27 -42.46 -2.03 38.43
CA GLU A 27 -43.86 -1.74 38.77
C GLU A 27 -44.00 -0.67 39.87
N ILE A 28 -44.96 0.23 39.65
CA ILE A 28 -45.54 1.10 40.68
C ILE A 28 -46.19 0.19 41.72
N GLY A 29 -45.60 0.03 42.92
CA GLY A 29 -46.36 -0.53 44.06
C GLY A 29 -45.64 -1.24 45.22
N ASN A 30 -44.37 -1.66 45.14
CA ASN A 30 -43.86 -2.67 46.10
C ASN A 30 -42.67 -2.29 47.02
N VAL A 31 -42.29 -1.01 47.12
CA VAL A 31 -41.30 -0.59 48.16
C VAL A 31 -42.02 0.12 49.30
N LEU A 32 -42.05 -0.52 50.47
CA LEU A 32 -42.55 0.09 51.70
C LEU A 32 -41.77 1.38 51.98
N PRO A 33 -42.45 2.53 52.15
CA PRO A 33 -41.77 3.78 52.47
C PRO A 33 -41.06 3.65 53.82
N GLU A 34 -39.88 4.25 53.94
CA GLU A 34 -39.10 4.19 55.17
C GLU A 34 -38.47 5.54 55.50
N VAL A 35 -38.20 5.76 56.79
CA VAL A 35 -37.36 6.85 57.26
C VAL A 35 -35.90 6.41 57.09
N LYS A 36 -35.11 7.23 56.42
CA LYS A 36 -33.65 7.13 56.37
C LYS A 36 -33.07 8.20 57.27
N ALA A 37 -32.13 7.82 58.13
CA ALA A 37 -31.49 8.73 59.06
C ALA A 37 -29.97 8.62 58.92
N ILE A 38 -29.33 9.77 59.10
CA ILE A 38 -27.89 9.92 59.28
C ILE A 38 -27.65 10.69 60.58
N ALA A 39 -26.48 10.53 61.16
CA ALA A 39 -26.09 11.28 62.34
C ALA A 39 -24.60 11.61 62.30
N THR A 40 -24.25 12.70 62.96
CA THR A 40 -22.87 13.07 63.22
C THR A 40 -22.69 13.41 64.68
N VAL A 41 -21.47 13.27 65.16
CA VAL A 41 -21.07 13.62 66.52
C VAL A 41 -20.30 14.93 66.46
N THR A 42 -20.57 15.84 67.38
CA THR A 42 -19.72 17.00 67.67
C THR A 42 -19.11 16.82 69.06
N GLU A 43 -18.19 17.69 69.46
CA GLU A 43 -17.62 17.64 70.82
C GLU A 43 -18.68 17.71 71.94
N LYS A 44 -19.84 18.32 71.66
CA LYS A 44 -20.87 18.64 72.66
C LYS A 44 -22.21 17.93 72.44
N SER A 45 -22.48 17.41 71.25
CA SER A 45 -23.82 16.90 70.90
C SER A 45 -23.80 15.86 69.79
N ILE A 46 -24.89 15.10 69.67
CA ILE A 46 -25.18 14.27 68.50
C ILE A 46 -26.24 14.97 67.66
N MET A 47 -25.93 15.22 66.38
CA MET A 47 -26.86 15.82 65.44
C MET A 47 -27.48 14.73 64.57
N LEU A 48 -28.80 14.75 64.46
CA LEU A 48 -29.60 13.80 63.68
C LEU A 48 -30.21 14.52 62.48
N ARG A 49 -30.19 13.86 61.32
CA ARG A 49 -30.81 14.34 60.08
C ARG A 49 -31.52 13.16 59.41
N TRP A 50 -32.75 13.34 58.97
CA TRP A 50 -33.52 12.25 58.36
C TRP A 50 -34.43 12.70 57.23
N GLY A 51 -34.91 11.73 56.46
CA GLY A 51 -35.91 11.93 55.42
C GLY A 51 -36.70 10.65 55.18
N VAL A 52 -37.76 10.75 54.38
CA VAL A 52 -38.56 9.60 53.95
C VAL A 52 -38.39 9.35 52.46
N THR A 53 -38.51 8.08 52.06
CA THR A 53 -38.13 7.64 50.71
C THR A 53 -39.15 7.93 49.63
N THR A 54 -40.37 8.38 49.96
CA THR A 54 -41.42 8.64 48.97
C THR A 54 -42.11 9.98 49.20
N PRO A 55 -42.59 10.64 48.12
CA PRO A 55 -43.37 11.87 48.23
C PRO A 55 -44.61 11.71 49.12
N THR A 56 -45.34 10.60 48.99
CA THR A 56 -46.52 10.31 49.82
C THR A 56 -46.15 10.23 51.30
N ALA A 57 -45.08 9.52 51.66
CA ALA A 57 -44.60 9.47 53.03
C ALA A 57 -44.20 10.86 53.53
N TRP A 58 -43.64 11.72 52.68
CA TRP A 58 -43.26 13.08 53.03
C TRP A 58 -44.47 13.92 53.40
N LYS A 59 -45.57 13.85 52.62
CA LYS A 59 -46.84 14.51 52.96
C LYS A 59 -47.38 14.07 54.32
N TYR A 60 -47.48 12.76 54.57
CA TYR A 60 -47.93 12.25 55.87
C TYR A 60 -47.00 12.68 57.01
N SER A 61 -45.69 12.68 56.76
CA SER A 61 -44.71 13.08 57.77
C SER A 61 -44.77 14.57 58.11
N ASN A 62 -45.06 15.43 57.14
CA ASN A 62 -45.25 16.86 57.40
C ASN A 62 -46.53 17.13 58.20
N GLN A 63 -47.58 16.33 57.97
CA GLN A 63 -48.86 16.45 58.69
C GLN A 63 -48.78 15.94 60.14
N HIS A 64 -48.13 14.79 60.35
CA HIS A 64 -48.13 14.09 61.63
C HIS A 64 -46.86 14.31 62.46
N GLY A 65 -45.74 14.62 61.83
CA GLY A 65 -44.45 14.84 62.47
C GLY A 65 -43.72 13.55 62.83
N TYR A 66 -42.56 13.73 63.49
CA TYR A 66 -41.65 12.65 63.86
C TYR A 66 -41.49 12.51 65.38
N ILE A 67 -41.33 11.27 65.83
CA ILE A 67 -40.93 10.93 67.20
C ILE A 67 -39.55 10.29 67.16
N ILE A 68 -38.67 10.75 68.05
CA ILE A 68 -37.30 10.28 68.19
C ILE A 68 -37.18 9.52 69.52
N GLU A 69 -36.86 8.25 69.41
CA GLU A 69 -36.55 7.38 70.55
C GLU A 69 -35.04 7.16 70.60
N ARG A 70 -34.43 7.41 71.76
CA ARG A 70 -33.03 7.08 72.05
C ARG A 70 -32.99 5.89 72.98
N ARG A 71 -32.27 4.83 72.59
CA ARG A 71 -31.98 3.68 73.47
C ARG A 71 -30.50 3.66 73.80
N THR A 72 -30.12 3.72 75.06
CA THR A 72 -28.72 3.46 75.48
C THR A 72 -28.45 1.97 75.35
N ILE A 73 -27.54 1.59 74.46
CA ILE A 73 -27.20 0.18 74.17
C ILE A 73 -25.90 -0.22 74.84
N VAL A 74 -24.92 0.69 74.86
CA VAL A 74 -23.59 0.45 75.42
C VAL A 74 -23.31 1.50 76.47
N LYS A 75 -22.73 1.08 77.59
CA LYS A 75 -22.19 1.95 78.63
C LYS A 75 -20.83 1.40 79.06
N ASP A 76 -19.80 2.22 79.02
CA ASP A 76 -18.42 1.86 79.41
C ASP A 76 -17.91 0.59 78.70
N LYS A 77 -18.18 0.49 77.39
CA LYS A 77 -17.85 -0.66 76.52
C LYS A 77 -18.63 -1.97 76.80
N ILE A 78 -19.58 -1.96 77.73
CA ILE A 78 -20.45 -3.11 78.04
C ILE A 78 -21.81 -2.92 77.38
N VAL A 79 -22.28 -3.95 76.67
CA VAL A 79 -23.64 -3.97 76.09
C VAL A 79 -24.67 -4.23 77.20
N LEU A 80 -25.64 -3.32 77.34
CA LEU A 80 -26.72 -3.44 78.32
C LEU A 80 -27.70 -4.55 77.90
N ARG A 81 -28.05 -5.45 78.82
CA ARG A 81 -29.05 -6.51 78.58
C ARG A 81 -30.44 -5.94 78.28
N GLN A 82 -30.79 -4.83 78.92
CA GLN A 82 -32.01 -4.08 78.66
C GLN A 82 -31.63 -2.63 78.33
N PRO A 83 -31.86 -2.18 77.08
CA PRO A 83 -31.59 -0.80 76.71
C PRO A 83 -32.44 0.21 77.47
N ILE A 84 -31.83 1.32 77.90
CA ILE A 84 -32.54 2.42 78.58
C ILE A 84 -33.20 3.30 77.51
N LEU A 85 -34.53 3.31 77.47
CA LEU A 85 -35.31 4.11 76.51
C LEU A 85 -35.55 5.54 77.04
N LYS A 86 -35.26 6.54 76.20
CA LYS A 86 -35.60 7.95 76.39
C LYS A 86 -36.30 8.47 75.12
N ILE A 87 -37.49 9.03 75.26
CA ILE A 87 -38.15 9.75 74.15
C ILE A 87 -37.61 11.18 74.16
N LEU A 88 -37.01 11.63 73.06
CA LEU A 88 -36.30 12.92 73.01
C LEU A 88 -37.21 14.12 72.76
N ASN A 89 -38.41 13.88 72.22
CA ASN A 89 -39.40 14.92 71.97
C ASN A 89 -40.79 14.48 72.48
N THR A 90 -41.43 15.32 73.30
CA THR A 90 -42.76 15.06 73.86
C THR A 90 -43.88 15.32 72.86
N THR A 91 -43.67 16.24 71.91
CA THR A 91 -44.57 16.52 70.79
C THR A 91 -43.91 16.11 69.47
N PRO A 92 -44.66 15.52 68.51
CA PRO A 92 -44.10 15.16 67.21
C PRO A 92 -43.48 16.37 66.50
N ILE A 93 -42.25 16.23 66.03
CA ILE A 93 -41.52 17.28 65.31
C ILE A 93 -42.16 17.47 63.94
N LYS A 94 -42.75 18.64 63.69
CA LYS A 94 -43.33 19.04 62.41
C LYS A 94 -42.55 20.19 61.78
N PRO A 95 -42.70 20.43 60.46
CA PRO A 95 -42.28 21.68 59.87
C PRO A 95 -42.83 22.89 60.65
N LYS A 96 -41.97 23.89 60.89
CA LYS A 96 -42.34 25.13 61.60
C LYS A 96 -43.48 25.86 60.87
N PRO A 97 -44.46 26.46 61.57
CA PRO A 97 -45.53 27.22 60.92
C PRO A 97 -44.99 28.28 59.95
N MET A 98 -45.70 28.53 58.85
CA MET A 98 -45.27 29.45 57.77
C MET A 98 -44.83 30.84 58.28
N MET A 99 -45.46 31.38 59.33
CA MET A 99 -45.08 32.67 59.91
C MET A 99 -43.66 32.70 60.46
N GLU A 100 -43.15 31.59 61.01
CA GLU A 100 -41.77 31.49 61.53
C GLU A 100 -40.74 31.45 60.39
N TRP A 101 -41.12 31.10 59.16
CA TRP A 101 -40.21 31.06 58.02
C TRP A 101 -39.91 32.44 57.42
N LYS A 102 -40.81 33.42 57.58
CA LYS A 102 -40.78 34.70 56.84
C LYS A 102 -39.42 35.41 56.92
N GLU A 103 -38.92 35.66 58.14
CA GLU A 103 -37.63 36.33 58.32
C GLU A 103 -36.45 35.46 57.85
N PHE A 104 -36.57 34.15 57.98
CA PHE A 104 -35.52 33.23 57.56
C PHE A 104 -35.38 33.18 56.04
N THR A 105 -36.49 33.22 55.30
CA THR A 105 -36.48 33.23 53.83
C THR A 105 -35.86 34.49 53.22
N GLU A 106 -35.92 35.62 53.92
CA GLU A 106 -35.30 36.88 53.45
C GLU A 106 -33.76 36.82 53.49
N LYS A 107 -33.20 36.00 54.39
CA LYS A 107 -31.76 35.90 54.64
C LYS A 107 -31.13 34.63 54.04
N ASN A 108 -31.93 33.64 53.66
CA ASN A 108 -31.45 32.34 53.22
C ASN A 108 -32.26 31.79 52.04
N THR A 109 -31.61 31.66 50.87
CA THR A 109 -32.25 31.15 49.64
C THR A 109 -32.74 29.71 49.78
N ASN A 110 -32.03 28.84 50.52
CA ASN A 110 -32.49 27.47 50.76
C ASN A 110 -33.74 27.45 51.65
N ALA A 111 -33.82 28.37 52.62
CA ALA A 111 -35.04 28.52 53.41
C ALA A 111 -36.23 28.93 52.54
N ALA A 112 -36.05 29.84 51.59
CA ALA A 112 -37.09 30.24 50.63
C ALA A 112 -37.56 29.05 49.77
N ILE A 113 -36.62 28.25 49.25
CA ILE A 113 -36.94 27.04 48.47
C ILE A 113 -37.73 26.03 49.31
N ALA A 114 -37.29 25.75 50.53
CA ALA A 114 -37.96 24.80 51.42
C ALA A 114 -39.35 25.29 51.85
N ALA A 115 -39.49 26.57 52.21
CA ALA A 115 -40.77 27.16 52.57
C ALA A 115 -41.77 27.14 51.41
N GLN A 116 -41.32 27.48 50.19
CA GLN A 116 -42.16 27.42 48.99
C GLN A 116 -42.60 25.98 48.70
N ALA A 117 -41.71 25.00 48.84
CA ALA A 117 -42.05 23.60 48.65
C ALA A 117 -43.10 23.10 49.66
N LEU A 118 -42.98 23.51 50.93
CA LEU A 118 -43.85 23.11 52.03
C LEU A 118 -45.22 23.82 52.03
N TYR A 119 -45.26 25.12 51.77
CA TYR A 119 -46.45 25.97 51.99
C TYR A 119 -46.96 26.71 50.75
N GLY A 120 -46.16 26.81 49.69
CA GLY A 120 -46.55 27.59 48.52
C GLY A 120 -47.83 27.05 47.87
N GLU A 121 -48.70 27.94 47.39
CA GLU A 121 -49.94 27.53 46.70
C GLU A 121 -49.66 26.96 45.30
N GLN A 122 -48.63 27.48 44.62
CA GLN A 122 -48.14 27.02 43.31
C GLN A 122 -46.64 26.69 43.39
N PHE A 123 -46.20 25.68 42.63
CA PHE A 123 -44.79 25.30 42.54
C PHE A 123 -44.53 24.88 41.09
N ASP A 124 -44.03 25.81 40.29
CA ASP A 124 -43.85 25.64 38.85
C ASP A 124 -42.39 25.92 38.47
N VAL A 125 -41.75 24.93 37.85
CA VAL A 125 -40.38 25.02 37.36
C VAL A 125 -40.45 24.81 35.84
N SER A 126 -41.00 25.83 35.17
CA SER A 126 -41.35 25.92 33.74
C SER A 126 -42.54 25.08 33.25
N MET A 127 -43.53 25.81 32.73
CA MET A 127 -44.91 25.43 32.41
C MET A 127 -45.08 24.48 31.21
N ASN A 128 -45.98 23.51 31.35
CA ASN A 128 -46.87 23.14 30.25
C ASN A 128 -48.28 23.63 30.64
N GLU A 129 -48.65 24.81 30.16
CA GLU A 129 -50.02 25.32 30.30
C GLU A 129 -50.98 24.51 29.41
N GLY A 130 -52.12 24.12 29.99
CA GLY A 130 -53.30 23.66 29.25
C GLY A 130 -53.52 22.15 29.21
N GLY A 131 -54.56 21.66 29.90
CA GLY A 131 -55.10 20.33 29.64
C GLY A 131 -56.16 19.85 30.61
N ASN A 132 -57.27 19.32 30.07
CA ASN A 132 -58.39 18.69 30.77
C ASN A 132 -57.96 17.68 31.85
N GLY A 133 -58.86 17.44 32.82
CA GLY A 133 -58.64 16.91 34.18
C GLY A 133 -57.68 15.73 34.47
N ILE A 134 -57.17 15.00 33.47
CA ILE A 134 -56.08 14.02 33.65
C ILE A 134 -54.71 14.70 33.56
N LEU A 135 -54.54 15.72 32.70
CA LEU A 135 -53.30 16.50 32.64
C LEU A 135 -53.09 17.32 33.92
N SER A 136 -54.16 17.86 34.53
CA SER A 136 -54.04 18.55 35.81
C SER A 136 -53.59 17.62 36.95
N VAL A 137 -54.03 16.35 36.96
CA VAL A 137 -53.59 15.35 37.94
C VAL A 137 -52.14 14.96 37.72
N ILE A 138 -51.69 14.79 36.47
CA ILE A 138 -50.28 14.54 36.13
C ILE A 138 -49.41 15.74 36.52
N ASN A 139 -49.85 16.96 36.22
CA ASN A 139 -49.14 18.18 36.60
C ASN A 139 -49.06 18.36 38.12
N GLN A 140 -50.14 18.04 38.85
CA GLN A 140 -50.14 18.06 40.32
C GLN A 140 -49.24 16.98 40.92
N ALA A 141 -49.21 15.78 40.35
CA ALA A 141 -48.31 14.70 40.77
C ALA A 141 -46.84 15.08 40.54
N GLN A 142 -46.53 15.66 39.37
CA GLN A 142 -45.19 16.17 39.06
C GLN A 142 -44.78 17.32 39.98
N ALA A 143 -45.67 18.30 40.21
CA ALA A 143 -45.41 19.39 41.14
C ALA A 143 -45.18 18.86 42.57
N PHE A 144 -45.89 17.82 42.99
CA PHE A 144 -45.71 17.18 44.29
C PHE A 144 -44.35 16.46 44.41
N GLU A 145 -43.93 15.73 43.37
CA GLU A 145 -42.60 15.12 43.29
C GLU A 145 -41.48 16.17 43.28
N GLN A 146 -41.68 17.28 42.58
CA GLN A 146 -40.73 18.39 42.55
C GLN A 146 -40.61 19.06 43.91
N ARG A 147 -41.73 19.38 44.58
CA ARG A 147 -41.73 19.94 45.94
C ARG A 147 -40.98 19.03 46.91
N PHE A 148 -41.25 17.73 46.87
CA PHE A 148 -40.52 16.74 47.66
C PHE A 148 -39.01 16.85 47.40
N THR A 149 -38.60 16.84 46.14
CA THR A 149 -37.19 16.87 45.75
C THR A 149 -36.49 18.16 46.20
N PHE A 150 -37.08 19.33 45.93
CA PHE A 150 -36.49 20.62 46.28
C PHE A 150 -36.49 20.90 47.78
N ALA A 151 -37.51 20.44 48.53
CA ALA A 151 -37.53 20.55 49.99
C ALA A 151 -36.36 19.78 50.62
N TYR A 152 -36.10 18.54 50.17
CA TYR A 152 -34.96 17.77 50.65
C TYR A 152 -33.62 18.36 50.20
N TYR A 153 -33.52 18.79 48.94
CA TYR A 153 -32.33 19.47 48.44
C TYR A 153 -31.95 20.67 49.32
N ALA A 154 -32.91 21.56 49.58
CA ALA A 154 -32.70 22.75 50.40
C ALA A 154 -32.30 22.40 51.84
N ALA A 155 -32.96 21.40 52.43
CA ALA A 155 -32.64 20.91 53.77
C ALA A 155 -31.29 20.18 53.86
N ASP A 156 -30.73 19.70 52.75
CA ASP A 156 -29.38 19.12 52.70
C ASP A 156 -28.29 20.18 52.52
N GLN A 157 -28.65 21.35 51.99
CA GLN A 157 -27.69 22.46 51.86
C GLN A 157 -27.47 23.20 53.18
N ASP A 158 -28.44 23.16 54.09
CA ASP A 158 -28.42 23.93 55.34
C ASP A 158 -29.18 23.20 56.47
N PHE A 159 -28.49 22.96 57.59
CA PHE A 159 -29.07 22.21 58.71
C PHE A 159 -30.11 23.01 59.50
N GLU A 160 -30.05 24.34 59.52
CA GLU A 160 -31.11 25.16 60.10
C GLU A 160 -32.39 25.02 59.27
N VAL A 161 -32.27 25.01 57.93
CA VAL A 161 -33.40 24.70 57.03
C VAL A 161 -33.96 23.31 57.32
N ALA A 162 -33.10 22.30 57.53
CA ALA A 162 -33.56 20.97 57.92
C ALA A 162 -34.34 20.95 59.24
N LYS A 163 -33.86 21.65 60.28
CA LYS A 163 -34.58 21.76 61.56
C LYS A 163 -35.93 22.47 61.38
N PHE A 164 -35.97 23.55 60.62
CA PHE A 164 -37.20 24.27 60.32
C PHE A 164 -38.19 23.40 59.54
N SER A 165 -37.71 22.55 58.62
CA SER A 165 -38.52 21.55 57.93
C SER A 165 -38.94 20.36 58.81
N GLY A 166 -38.52 20.31 60.08
CA GLY A 166 -38.82 19.20 60.98
C GLY A 166 -38.06 17.91 60.66
N LEU A 167 -36.89 18.04 60.04
CA LEU A 167 -36.08 16.93 59.54
C LEU A 167 -34.67 16.88 60.16
N GLY A 168 -34.42 17.69 61.20
CA GLY A 168 -33.17 17.75 61.94
C GLY A 168 -33.40 17.88 63.45
N PHE A 169 -32.49 17.34 64.26
CA PHE A 169 -32.54 17.42 65.72
C PHE A 169 -31.13 17.40 66.30
N VAL A 170 -30.93 18.07 67.45
CA VAL A 170 -29.64 18.07 68.17
C VAL A 170 -29.88 17.52 69.57
N ASP A 171 -29.25 16.39 69.87
CA ASP A 171 -29.24 15.78 71.20
C ASP A 171 -28.01 16.26 71.98
N ASN A 172 -28.24 17.13 72.96
CA ASN A 172 -27.20 17.66 73.84
C ASN A 172 -27.02 16.80 75.12
N ASP A 173 -27.91 15.83 75.36
CA ASP A 173 -27.92 15.04 76.60
C ASP A 173 -27.10 13.75 76.44
N ILE A 174 -25.88 13.87 75.93
CA ILE A 174 -24.98 12.75 75.61
C ILE A 174 -23.91 12.57 76.70
N ILE A 175 -23.61 11.32 77.03
CA ILE A 175 -22.66 10.95 78.09
C ILE A 175 -21.43 10.27 77.47
N GLU A 176 -20.26 10.58 78.02
CA GLU A 176 -19.00 9.95 77.63
C GLU A 176 -19.04 8.43 77.89
N GLY A 177 -18.47 7.63 76.98
CA GLY A 177 -18.48 6.16 77.11
C GLY A 177 -19.80 5.44 76.80
N GLU A 178 -20.90 6.17 76.57
CA GLU A 178 -22.18 5.60 76.15
C GLU A 178 -22.34 5.58 74.62
N LYS A 179 -23.06 4.56 74.10
CA LYS A 179 -23.56 4.53 72.71
C LYS A 179 -25.07 4.38 72.65
N TYR A 180 -25.67 5.11 71.72
CA TYR A 180 -27.11 5.23 71.58
C TYR A 180 -27.58 4.69 70.24
N LEU A 181 -28.70 3.96 70.25
CA LEU A 181 -29.50 3.69 69.06
C LEU A 181 -30.63 4.71 69.01
N TYR A 182 -30.54 5.64 68.07
CA TYR A 182 -31.62 6.56 67.75
C TYR A 182 -32.57 5.89 66.76
N THR A 183 -33.86 5.95 67.03
CA THR A 183 -34.93 5.45 66.17
C THR A 183 -35.89 6.59 65.88
N ILE A 184 -36.03 6.94 64.59
CA ILE A 184 -36.92 7.99 64.11
C ILE A 184 -38.14 7.32 63.46
N LYS A 185 -39.33 7.66 63.95
CA LYS A 185 -40.62 7.16 63.43
C LYS A 185 -41.57 8.30 63.11
N VAL A 186 -42.39 8.14 62.06
CA VAL A 186 -43.48 9.09 61.78
C VAL A 186 -44.63 8.83 62.76
N ALA A 187 -45.18 9.88 63.36
CA ALA A 187 -46.24 9.81 64.38
C ALA A 187 -47.63 9.56 63.76
N LEU A 188 -47.75 8.49 62.95
CA LEU A 188 -49.02 8.12 62.31
C LEU A 188 -50.05 7.67 63.35
N PRO A 189 -51.35 8.01 63.17
CA PRO A 189 -52.42 7.49 64.01
C PRO A 189 -52.47 5.96 63.96
N GLU A 190 -52.81 5.30 65.07
CA GLU A 190 -52.91 3.83 65.14
C GLU A 190 -53.94 3.26 64.16
N THR A 191 -54.92 4.06 63.76
CA THR A 191 -55.95 3.74 62.76
C THR A 191 -55.46 3.83 61.31
N SER A 192 -54.24 4.31 61.06
CA SER A 192 -53.68 4.46 59.72
C SER A 192 -53.35 3.11 59.07
N LYS A 193 -53.93 2.85 57.90
CA LYS A 193 -53.55 1.69 57.06
C LYS A 193 -52.21 1.89 56.34
N TYR A 194 -51.74 3.13 56.22
CA TYR A 194 -50.46 3.45 55.61
C TYR A 194 -49.32 3.23 56.61
N LYS A 195 -48.30 2.45 56.24
CA LYS A 195 -47.16 2.12 57.10
C LYS A 195 -45.87 2.72 56.54
N ILE A 196 -45.14 3.44 57.38
CA ILE A 196 -43.80 3.95 57.09
C ILE A 196 -42.83 3.27 58.07
N LYS A 197 -41.83 2.55 57.54
CA LYS A 197 -40.82 1.88 58.35
C LYS A 197 -39.93 2.92 59.05
N LYS A 198 -39.63 2.67 60.32
CA LYS A 198 -38.77 3.54 61.14
C LYS A 198 -37.30 3.48 60.68
N GLY A 199 -36.60 4.60 60.83
CA GLY A 199 -35.17 4.74 60.54
C GLY A 199 -34.37 4.69 61.82
N GLY A 200 -33.08 4.35 61.74
CA GLY A 200 -32.23 4.39 62.92
C GLY A 200 -30.76 4.52 62.63
N VAL A 201 -30.04 5.06 63.61
CA VAL A 201 -28.60 5.32 63.58
C VAL A 201 -28.01 4.96 64.94
N PHE A 202 -26.84 4.34 64.93
CA PHE A 202 -26.17 3.85 66.13
C PHE A 202 -24.79 4.49 66.24
N LEU A 203 -24.61 5.32 67.26
CA LEU A 203 -23.37 6.07 67.52
C LEU A 203 -23.32 6.57 68.97
N GLY A 204 -22.11 6.88 69.45
CA GLY A 204 -21.88 7.53 70.73
C GLY A 204 -20.84 8.64 70.63
N LYS A 205 -20.57 9.33 71.74
CA LYS A 205 -19.67 10.49 71.76
C LYS A 205 -18.24 10.15 71.28
N MET A 206 -17.75 8.97 71.64
CA MET A 206 -16.43 8.45 71.22
C MET A 206 -16.33 8.09 69.73
N ASP A 207 -17.43 8.12 68.98
CA ASP A 207 -17.42 7.90 67.52
C ASP A 207 -17.12 9.17 66.71
N TYR A 208 -16.80 10.28 67.38
CA TYR A 208 -16.38 11.52 66.73
C TYR A 208 -15.21 11.31 65.77
N LYS A 209 -15.37 11.81 64.55
CA LYS A 209 -14.32 11.84 63.52
C LYS A 209 -14.34 13.21 62.84
N PRO A 210 -13.19 13.86 62.65
CA PRO A 210 -13.13 15.11 61.92
C PRO A 210 -13.51 14.89 60.45
N LEU A 211 -14.09 15.91 59.83
CA LEU A 211 -14.45 15.86 58.42
C LEU A 211 -13.19 15.80 57.54
N PRO A 212 -13.17 14.98 56.47
CA PRO A 212 -11.99 14.81 55.61
C PRO A 212 -11.71 16.03 54.73
N LYS A 213 -10.44 16.42 54.54
CA LYS A 213 -10.10 17.54 53.65
C LYS A 213 -10.43 17.25 52.17
N PRO A 214 -10.90 18.24 51.38
CA PRO A 214 -11.01 18.11 49.93
C PRO A 214 -9.68 17.73 49.27
N GLN A 215 -9.72 16.77 48.35
CA GLN A 215 -8.54 16.23 47.66
C GLN A 215 -8.61 16.49 46.15
N GLU A 216 -7.47 16.34 45.48
CA GLU A 216 -7.32 16.55 44.04
C GLU A 216 -7.83 17.92 43.57
N PHE A 217 -7.67 18.96 44.41
CA PHE A 217 -7.97 20.33 44.00
C PHE A 217 -6.83 20.85 43.13
N VAL A 218 -7.15 21.17 41.88
CA VAL A 218 -6.19 21.61 40.85
C VAL A 218 -6.72 22.83 40.11
N GLY A 219 -5.81 23.62 39.54
CA GLY A 219 -6.14 24.81 38.76
C GLY A 219 -5.37 24.86 37.46
N VAL A 220 -6.05 25.15 36.36
CA VAL A 220 -5.46 25.44 35.05
C VAL A 220 -5.66 26.92 34.75
N PHE A 221 -4.56 27.63 34.54
CA PHE A 221 -4.57 29.07 34.34
C PHE A 221 -4.35 29.40 32.87
N LYS A 222 -5.25 30.20 32.32
CA LYS A 222 -5.25 30.66 30.92
C LYS A 222 -5.33 32.18 30.88
N ASP A 223 -5.55 32.73 29.71
CA ASP A 223 -5.77 34.17 29.54
C ASP A 223 -6.93 34.66 30.41
N ARG A 224 -6.60 35.49 31.40
CA ARG A 224 -7.52 36.11 32.36
C ARG A 224 -8.52 35.15 33.01
N THR A 225 -8.16 33.87 33.12
CA THR A 225 -9.08 32.81 33.56
C THR A 225 -8.35 31.76 34.38
N ALA A 226 -8.94 31.34 35.50
CA ALA A 226 -8.52 30.15 36.24
C ALA A 226 -9.65 29.11 36.23
N ILE A 227 -9.37 27.92 35.69
CA ILE A 227 -10.29 26.78 35.69
C ILE A 227 -9.89 25.89 36.86
N LEU A 228 -10.73 25.87 37.90
CA LEU A 228 -10.52 25.12 39.13
C LEU A 228 -11.32 23.82 39.06
N SER A 229 -10.73 22.72 39.55
CA SER A 229 -11.38 21.42 39.55
C SER A 229 -11.05 20.62 40.80
N TRP A 230 -12.03 19.91 41.36
CA TRP A 230 -11.85 18.98 42.47
C TRP A 230 -12.69 17.72 42.30
N ASN A 231 -12.28 16.65 42.95
CA ASN A 231 -13.00 15.38 42.96
C ASN A 231 -14.01 15.35 44.12
N PHE A 232 -15.27 15.64 43.80
CA PHE A 232 -16.33 15.65 44.81
C PHE A 232 -16.81 14.23 45.16
N GLN A 233 -16.63 13.26 44.25
CA GLN A 233 -17.14 11.89 44.40
C GLN A 233 -16.52 11.18 45.61
N ILE A 234 -15.24 11.42 45.91
CA ILE A 234 -14.54 10.83 47.08
C ILE A 234 -15.20 11.28 48.39
N LEU A 235 -15.73 12.51 48.44
CA LEU A 235 -16.23 13.15 49.66
C LEU A 235 -17.74 13.39 49.66
N LYS A 236 -18.47 12.85 48.67
CA LYS A 236 -19.93 12.99 48.56
C LYS A 236 -20.72 12.38 49.72
N ARG A 237 -20.09 11.57 50.59
CA ARG A 237 -20.74 11.06 51.81
C ARG A 237 -20.63 12.04 52.97
N TYR A 238 -19.74 13.03 52.88
CA TYR A 238 -19.42 13.97 53.93
C TYR A 238 -19.91 15.39 53.61
N TYR A 239 -19.85 15.82 52.35
CA TYR A 239 -20.14 17.20 51.94
C TYR A 239 -21.24 17.30 50.89
N THR A 240 -22.16 18.25 51.08
CA THR A 240 -23.26 18.60 50.18
C THR A 240 -22.92 19.74 49.24
N ASN A 241 -22.10 20.68 49.69
CA ASN A 241 -21.66 21.82 48.91
C ASN A 241 -20.26 22.29 49.32
N TYR A 242 -19.69 23.22 48.55
CA TYR A 242 -18.32 23.69 48.70
C TYR A 242 -18.24 25.22 48.65
N ILE A 243 -17.36 25.80 49.48
CA ILE A 243 -16.98 27.21 49.40
C ILE A 243 -15.61 27.30 48.75
N LEU A 244 -15.50 28.14 47.73
CA LEU A 244 -14.25 28.44 47.03
C LEU A 244 -13.75 29.80 47.48
N GLN A 245 -12.48 29.88 47.82
CA GLN A 245 -11.83 31.13 48.19
C GLN A 245 -10.64 31.43 47.30
N ARG A 246 -10.42 32.72 47.05
CA ARG A 246 -9.27 33.25 46.33
C ARG A 246 -8.52 34.27 47.17
N SER A 247 -7.20 34.22 47.09
CA SER A 247 -6.29 35.27 47.53
C SER A 247 -5.50 35.81 46.35
N ASP A 248 -5.33 37.12 46.32
CA ASP A 248 -4.53 37.84 45.32
C ASP A 248 -3.39 38.66 45.96
N ASP A 249 -3.08 38.38 47.23
CA ASP A 249 -2.06 39.06 48.06
C ASP A 249 -1.04 38.09 48.67
N GLY A 250 -0.84 36.93 48.02
CA GLY A 250 0.12 35.91 48.45
C GLY A 250 -0.36 35.06 49.63
N GLY A 251 -1.67 34.93 49.79
CA GLY A 251 -2.29 34.05 50.79
C GLY A 251 -2.59 34.72 52.12
N LYS A 252 -2.42 36.05 52.21
CA LYS A 252 -2.67 36.80 53.44
C LYS A 252 -4.18 36.92 53.68
N ASN A 253 -4.95 37.24 52.65
CA ASN A 253 -6.40 37.34 52.73
C ASN A 253 -7.08 36.47 51.67
N PHE A 254 -8.01 35.62 52.10
CA PHE A 254 -8.85 34.80 51.24
C PHE A 254 -10.28 35.34 51.25
N LYS A 255 -10.83 35.61 50.06
CA LYS A 255 -12.21 36.06 49.84
C LYS A 255 -13.01 34.97 49.14
N ASP A 256 -14.26 34.80 49.53
CA ASP A 256 -15.18 33.88 48.87
C ASP A 256 -15.41 34.33 47.42
N LEU A 257 -15.39 33.39 46.48
CA LEU A 257 -15.66 33.64 45.06
C LEU A 257 -17.18 33.70 44.75
N ASN A 258 -17.99 33.20 45.67
CA ASN A 258 -19.43 33.02 45.54
C ASN A 258 -20.12 33.39 46.86
N SER A 259 -21.29 34.03 46.78
CA SER A 259 -22.11 34.35 47.95
C SER A 259 -22.90 33.15 48.50
N THR A 260 -23.09 32.11 47.68
CA THR A 260 -23.78 30.86 48.05
C THR A 260 -22.89 29.66 47.73
N PRO A 261 -22.76 28.65 48.62
CA PRO A 261 -21.94 27.48 48.37
C PRO A 261 -22.26 26.75 47.06
N ILE A 262 -21.23 26.19 46.42
CA ILE A 262 -21.33 25.51 45.14
C ILE A 262 -21.79 24.07 45.36
N THR A 263 -22.87 23.70 44.68
CA THR A 263 -23.43 22.35 44.71
C THR A 263 -23.35 21.70 43.34
N ASN A 264 -23.15 20.38 43.29
CA ASN A 264 -23.20 19.67 42.03
C ASN A 264 -24.65 19.46 41.59
N LEU A 265 -25.08 20.19 40.57
CA LEU A 265 -26.41 20.09 39.98
C LEU A 265 -26.42 19.24 38.69
N GLY A 266 -25.29 18.75 38.19
CA GLY A 266 -25.16 18.29 36.80
C GLY A 266 -24.70 16.84 36.62
N GLU A 267 -24.97 15.93 37.56
CA GLU A 267 -24.63 14.52 37.37
C GLU A 267 -25.41 13.93 36.19
N ARG A 268 -24.68 13.49 35.17
CA ARG A 268 -25.26 12.79 34.01
C ARG A 268 -25.48 11.33 34.39
N GLU A 269 -26.64 10.78 34.02
CA GLU A 269 -26.94 9.35 34.20
C GLU A 269 -25.94 8.45 33.45
N THR A 270 -25.41 8.94 32.32
CA THR A 270 -24.39 8.26 31.52
C THR A 270 -23.05 8.98 31.65
N ASN A 271 -22.01 8.22 32.01
CA ASN A 271 -20.65 8.73 32.24
C ASN A 271 -20.59 9.93 33.21
N PRO A 272 -21.03 9.76 34.47
CA PRO A 272 -20.96 10.84 35.45
C PRO A 272 -19.51 11.29 35.65
N SER A 273 -19.29 12.60 35.61
CA SER A 273 -18.00 13.18 36.00
C SER A 273 -17.85 13.02 37.51
N ASN A 274 -16.71 12.49 37.96
CA ASN A 274 -16.36 12.48 39.38
C ASN A 274 -15.86 13.86 39.87
N ARG A 275 -15.75 14.83 38.96
CA ARG A 275 -15.15 16.14 39.21
C ARG A 275 -16.15 17.28 39.02
N MET A 276 -16.06 18.25 39.90
CA MET A 276 -16.67 19.57 39.74
C MET A 276 -15.67 20.53 39.10
N LEU A 277 -16.21 21.53 38.40
CA LEU A 277 -15.46 22.57 37.70
C LEU A 277 -16.01 23.94 38.09
N TYR A 278 -15.11 24.88 38.32
CA TYR A 278 -15.44 26.29 38.51
C TYR A 278 -14.50 27.15 37.68
N VAL A 279 -15.05 28.18 37.04
CA VAL A 279 -14.27 29.12 36.22
C VAL A 279 -14.26 30.46 36.92
N ASP A 280 -13.08 30.89 37.34
CA ASP A 280 -12.85 32.22 37.92
C ASP A 280 -12.25 33.17 36.87
N SER A 281 -12.74 34.40 36.84
CA SER A 281 -12.21 35.47 35.99
C SER A 281 -11.09 36.20 36.73
N LEU A 282 -9.92 36.28 36.10
CA LEU A 282 -8.75 36.97 36.63
C LEU A 282 -8.68 38.38 36.06
N PHE A 283 -8.44 39.36 36.93
CA PHE A 283 -8.35 40.77 36.52
C PHE A 283 -7.15 41.04 35.60
N GLN A 284 -6.02 40.38 35.83
CA GLN A 284 -4.81 40.55 35.04
C GLN A 284 -4.00 39.25 34.92
N ASN A 285 -3.30 39.09 33.79
CA ASN A 285 -2.30 38.05 33.63
C ASN A 285 -1.03 38.38 34.43
N ASN A 286 -0.16 37.38 34.61
CA ASN A 286 1.13 37.49 35.30
C ASN A 286 1.09 37.85 36.81
N LYS A 287 -0.10 38.12 37.37
CA LYS A 287 -0.33 38.19 38.83
C LYS A 287 -0.52 36.80 39.42
N SER A 288 0.06 36.56 40.59
CA SER A 288 -0.11 35.31 41.33
C SER A 288 -1.46 35.30 42.06
N TYR A 289 -2.23 34.24 41.84
CA TYR A 289 -3.49 33.97 42.52
C TYR A 289 -3.39 32.64 43.26
N GLN A 290 -4.00 32.57 44.44
CA GLN A 290 -4.04 31.38 45.28
C GLN A 290 -5.47 31.00 45.58
N TYR A 291 -5.78 29.71 45.50
CA TYR A 291 -7.12 29.17 45.71
C TYR A 291 -7.11 28.07 46.75
N ARG A 292 -8.21 27.98 47.51
CA ARG A 292 -8.48 26.86 48.41
C ARG A 292 -9.98 26.60 48.47
N ILE A 293 -10.36 25.36 48.82
CA ILE A 293 -11.75 24.96 48.93
C ILE A 293 -12.03 24.27 50.26
N LYS A 294 -13.24 24.42 50.78
CA LYS A 294 -13.74 23.61 51.92
C LYS A 294 -15.14 23.10 51.60
N GLY A 295 -15.48 21.92 52.10
CA GLY A 295 -16.82 21.36 51.98
C GLY A 295 -17.69 21.69 53.20
N ILE A 296 -19.01 21.72 53.03
CA ILE A 296 -19.98 21.83 54.13
C ILE A 296 -20.81 20.54 54.15
N SER A 297 -20.96 19.96 55.33
CA SER A 297 -21.74 18.73 55.53
C SER A 297 -23.26 18.99 55.54
N PRO A 298 -24.11 17.96 55.39
CA PRO A 298 -25.57 18.08 55.59
C PRO A 298 -26.01 18.61 56.97
N PHE A 299 -25.07 18.68 57.91
CA PHE A 299 -25.27 19.18 59.27
C PHE A 299 -24.82 20.64 59.43
N GLY A 300 -24.45 21.32 58.34
CA GLY A 300 -23.95 22.71 58.38
C GLY A 300 -22.53 22.84 58.95
N ILE A 301 -21.85 21.72 59.23
CA ILE A 301 -20.48 21.72 59.74
C ILE A 301 -19.52 21.88 58.55
N GLU A 302 -18.67 22.91 58.63
CA GLU A 302 -17.61 23.16 57.66
C GLU A 302 -16.42 22.22 57.89
N GLY A 303 -15.90 21.66 56.81
CA GLY A 303 -14.68 20.86 56.81
C GLY A 303 -13.40 21.69 56.77
N PRO A 304 -12.23 21.04 56.92
CA PRO A 304 -10.95 21.70 56.71
C PRO A 304 -10.76 22.11 55.24
N PHE A 305 -9.91 23.12 55.02
CA PHE A 305 -9.54 23.56 53.68
C PHE A 305 -8.68 22.51 52.94
N SER A 306 -8.75 22.53 51.62
CA SER A 306 -7.83 21.84 50.72
C SER A 306 -6.42 22.41 50.82
N ASP A 307 -5.48 21.70 50.20
CA ASP A 307 -4.18 22.27 49.88
C ASP A 307 -4.36 23.46 48.89
N ILE A 308 -3.45 24.44 48.96
CA ILE A 308 -3.53 25.67 48.18
C ILE A 308 -3.06 25.41 46.74
N VAL A 309 -3.88 25.83 45.77
CA VAL A 309 -3.50 25.87 44.35
C VAL A 309 -3.03 27.27 44.00
N THR A 310 -1.84 27.39 43.43
CA THR A 310 -1.26 28.69 43.02
C THR A 310 -1.04 28.73 41.51
N GLY A 311 -1.33 29.86 40.87
CA GLY A 311 -0.98 30.07 39.46
C GLY A 311 -1.18 31.51 39.00
N LYS A 312 -0.92 31.73 37.71
CA LYS A 312 -0.97 33.05 37.06
C LYS A 312 -1.68 32.91 35.71
N GLY A 313 -2.55 33.85 35.39
CA GLY A 313 -3.04 33.98 34.01
C GLY A 313 -1.89 34.26 33.05
N VAL A 314 -1.96 33.72 31.83
CA VAL A 314 -0.90 33.83 30.82
C VAL A 314 -1.46 34.45 29.55
N ASP A 315 -0.71 35.38 28.96
CA ASP A 315 -1.08 35.99 27.69
C ASP A 315 -0.98 34.95 26.56
N PRO A 316 -2.00 34.82 25.70
CA PRO A 316 -2.02 33.78 24.69
C PRO A 316 -1.10 34.11 23.52
N LEU A 317 -0.53 33.08 22.89
CA LEU A 317 0.23 33.26 21.65
C LEU A 317 -0.72 33.42 20.46
N ILE A 318 -0.81 34.66 19.94
CA ILE A 318 -1.73 35.01 18.85
C ILE A 318 -1.06 35.25 17.48
N TYR A 319 0.27 35.14 17.40
CA TYR A 319 1.03 35.46 16.18
C TYR A 319 1.56 34.20 15.50
N ASN A 320 1.59 34.20 14.16
CA ASN A 320 2.16 33.11 13.37
C ASN A 320 3.61 33.43 12.97
N PRO A 321 4.51 32.44 12.92
CA PRO A 321 5.78 32.58 12.24
C PRO A 321 5.60 32.59 10.73
N PHE A 322 6.51 33.27 10.02
CA PHE A 322 6.51 33.35 8.57
C PHE A 322 7.87 32.93 8.01
N LEU A 323 7.93 31.82 7.27
CA LEU A 323 9.14 31.40 6.56
C LEU A 323 9.39 32.36 5.39
N THR A 324 10.54 33.04 5.40
CA THR A 324 10.91 34.03 4.38
C THR A 324 11.67 33.35 3.25
N ASP A 325 13.00 33.44 3.27
CA ASP A 325 13.89 33.01 2.21
C ASP A 325 14.76 31.82 2.61
N LEU A 326 15.23 31.12 1.59
CA LEU A 326 16.07 29.94 1.67
C LEU A 326 17.41 30.26 1.03
N SER A 327 18.52 29.87 1.66
CA SER A 327 19.84 29.92 1.03
C SER A 327 20.49 28.55 1.02
N PHE A 328 20.73 28.03 -0.19
CA PHE A 328 21.52 26.81 -0.40
C PHE A 328 23.01 27.11 -0.22
N GLN A 329 23.72 26.17 0.37
CA GLN A 329 25.16 26.24 0.63
C GLN A 329 25.88 25.23 -0.27
N ASP A 330 27.15 25.48 -0.60
CA ASP A 330 27.95 24.63 -1.51
C ASP A 330 28.08 23.17 -1.04
N ASN A 331 27.94 22.93 0.26
CA ASN A 331 27.96 21.58 0.86
C ASN A 331 26.62 20.83 0.79
N GLY A 332 25.63 21.35 0.06
CA GLY A 332 24.29 20.76 -0.09
C GLY A 332 23.32 20.98 1.08
N SER A 333 23.71 21.78 2.08
CA SER A 333 22.81 22.20 3.17
C SER A 333 21.98 23.42 2.80
N VAL A 334 20.89 23.66 3.54
CA VAL A 334 20.03 24.84 3.35
C VAL A 334 19.83 25.57 4.67
N THR A 335 19.91 26.90 4.63
CA THR A 335 19.49 27.74 5.75
C THR A 335 18.05 28.17 5.52
N LEU A 336 17.15 27.77 6.42
CA LEU A 336 15.79 28.30 6.50
C LEU A 336 15.80 29.58 7.32
N ASN A 337 15.22 30.65 6.79
CA ASN A 337 14.99 31.89 7.53
C ASN A 337 13.49 32.08 7.79
N TRP A 338 13.15 32.68 8.94
CA TRP A 338 11.79 33.06 9.25
C TRP A 338 11.73 34.36 10.05
N GLU A 339 10.58 35.02 9.98
CA GLU A 339 10.23 36.17 10.77
C GLU A 339 9.14 35.83 11.79
N PHE A 340 9.09 36.60 12.87
CA PHE A 340 8.06 36.49 13.88
C PHE A 340 7.84 37.84 14.58
N PRO A 341 6.58 38.33 14.69
CA PRO A 341 6.28 39.65 15.25
C PRO A 341 6.86 39.86 16.66
N SER A 342 7.51 41.00 16.89
CA SER A 342 8.17 41.33 18.16
C SER A 342 7.20 41.36 19.35
N GLN A 343 5.95 41.78 19.12
CA GLN A 343 4.88 41.81 20.13
C GLN A 343 4.56 40.41 20.68
N GLY A 344 4.75 39.36 19.87
CA GLY A 344 4.49 37.98 20.27
C GLY A 344 5.64 37.30 21.02
N VAL A 345 6.84 37.89 21.05
CA VAL A 345 8.03 37.21 21.59
C VAL A 345 7.92 36.95 23.09
N ASN A 346 7.17 37.78 23.81
CA ASN A 346 6.94 37.60 25.25
C ASN A 346 5.98 36.45 25.56
N THR A 347 5.09 36.09 24.64
CA THR A 347 4.17 34.94 24.80
C THR A 347 4.76 33.64 24.25
N LEU A 348 5.87 33.73 23.52
CA LEU A 348 6.58 32.62 22.90
C LEU A 348 7.55 31.93 23.87
N LYS A 349 7.38 30.61 24.02
CA LYS A 349 8.31 29.72 24.72
C LYS A 349 9.50 29.36 23.83
N ASN A 350 9.23 28.78 22.66
CA ASN A 350 10.23 28.34 21.68
C ASN A 350 9.60 28.15 20.29
N PHE A 351 10.43 27.93 19.27
CA PHE A 351 9.99 27.39 17.99
C PHE A 351 10.31 25.90 17.87
N GLU A 352 9.59 25.25 16.99
CA GLU A 352 9.81 23.88 16.54
C GLU A 352 9.85 23.86 15.01
N LEU A 353 10.68 22.98 14.44
CA LEU A 353 10.75 22.75 13.00
C LEU A 353 10.16 21.39 12.68
N TYR A 354 9.25 21.36 11.71
CA TYR A 354 8.60 20.16 11.22
C TYR A 354 8.83 19.97 9.72
N ARG A 355 8.85 18.71 9.26
CA ARG A 355 9.09 18.34 7.86
C ARG A 355 8.11 17.28 7.36
N SER A 356 7.68 17.40 6.11
CA SER A 356 6.92 16.40 5.36
C SER A 356 7.47 16.27 3.93
N ASN A 357 7.16 15.18 3.23
CA ASN A 357 7.48 15.01 1.80
C ASN A 357 6.38 15.55 0.88
N THR A 358 5.24 15.97 1.45
CA THR A 358 4.11 16.58 0.73
C THR A 358 3.54 17.78 1.51
N PRO A 359 2.91 18.76 0.85
CA PRO A 359 2.48 19.99 1.52
C PRO A 359 1.36 19.76 2.54
N LYS A 360 0.51 18.74 2.34
CA LYS A 360 -0.58 18.32 3.24
C LYS A 360 -0.31 16.99 3.95
N GLY A 361 0.94 16.54 3.97
CA GLY A 361 1.32 15.26 4.55
C GLY A 361 1.40 15.27 6.07
N ASN A 362 1.80 14.13 6.63
CA ASN A 362 2.13 14.03 8.06
C ASN A 362 3.48 14.71 8.32
N TYR A 363 3.47 15.79 9.10
CA TYR A 363 4.67 16.56 9.44
C TYR A 363 5.36 15.96 10.66
N LEU A 364 6.59 15.52 10.48
CA LEU A 364 7.44 14.96 11.54
C LEU A 364 8.28 16.05 12.18
N LEU A 365 8.45 15.98 13.50
CA LEU A 365 9.30 16.89 14.26
C LEU A 365 10.77 16.66 13.90
N VAL A 366 11.44 17.71 13.43
CA VAL A 366 12.87 17.70 13.10
C VAL A 366 13.68 18.36 14.22
N ASN A 367 13.17 19.45 14.80
CA ASN A 367 13.81 20.13 15.92
C ASN A 367 12.77 20.67 16.90
N SER A 368 12.89 20.31 18.18
CA SER A 368 11.94 20.65 19.24
C SER A 368 12.31 21.90 20.06
N SER A 369 13.49 22.48 19.84
CA SER A 369 14.11 23.37 20.84
C SER A 369 14.82 24.55 20.22
N ILE A 370 14.19 25.18 19.23
CA ILE A 370 14.70 26.40 18.61
C ILE A 370 14.37 27.58 19.55
N ALA A 371 15.39 28.26 20.06
CA ALA A 371 15.21 29.35 21.01
C ALA A 371 14.35 30.50 20.43
N LYS A 372 13.54 31.15 21.27
CA LYS A 372 12.56 32.19 20.87
C LYS A 372 13.14 33.40 20.12
N ASN A 373 14.44 33.66 20.25
CA ASN A 373 15.14 34.77 19.58
C ASN A 373 15.83 34.38 18.28
N VAL A 374 15.86 33.08 17.94
CA VAL A 374 16.46 32.57 16.70
C VAL A 374 15.49 32.78 15.53
N ARG A 375 16.04 33.11 14.36
CA ARG A 375 15.29 33.39 13.12
C ARG A 375 15.82 32.64 11.90
N ASN A 376 16.81 31.78 12.11
CA ASN A 376 17.34 30.91 11.06
C ASN A 376 17.78 29.56 11.63
N ILE A 377 17.83 28.54 10.77
CA ILE A 377 18.38 27.23 11.09
C ILE A 377 19.00 26.60 9.85
N ASN A 378 20.18 26.02 9.99
CA ASN A 378 20.83 25.24 8.93
C ASN A 378 20.38 23.77 9.00
N ILE A 379 20.03 23.19 7.86
CA ILE A 379 19.55 21.82 7.70
C ILE A 379 20.41 21.09 6.68
N SER A 380 20.98 19.96 7.09
CA SER A 380 21.69 19.00 6.24
C SER A 380 20.84 17.76 5.97
N ASN A 381 21.34 16.86 5.11
CA ASN A 381 20.69 15.58 4.77
C ASN A 381 19.26 15.73 4.22
N LEU A 382 19.08 16.69 3.30
CA LEU A 382 17.80 16.95 2.65
C LEU A 382 17.34 15.74 1.84
N GLN A 383 16.05 15.42 1.90
CA GLN A 383 15.45 14.47 0.97
C GLN A 383 15.20 15.14 -0.38
N ALA A 384 14.83 14.35 -1.40
CA ALA A 384 14.54 14.87 -2.73
C ALA A 384 13.46 15.97 -2.74
N ILE A 385 12.46 15.88 -1.86
CA ILE A 385 11.43 16.90 -1.66
C ILE A 385 11.20 17.06 -0.16
N ASN A 386 11.25 18.30 0.33
CA ASN A 386 10.99 18.63 1.72
C ASN A 386 10.00 19.78 1.79
N TYR A 387 8.98 19.67 2.62
CA TYR A 387 8.12 20.78 3.02
C TYR A 387 8.35 21.04 4.49
N TYR A 388 8.85 22.24 4.81
CA TYR A 388 9.12 22.64 6.18
C TYR A 388 8.04 23.58 6.70
N LYS A 389 7.74 23.45 8.00
CA LYS A 389 6.94 24.40 8.77
C LYS A 389 7.71 24.79 10.02
N ILE A 390 7.70 26.09 10.34
CA ILE A 390 8.08 26.57 11.67
C ILE A 390 6.81 26.68 12.50
N VAL A 391 6.86 26.15 13.71
CA VAL A 391 5.76 26.19 14.66
C VAL A 391 6.20 26.96 15.89
N ALA A 392 5.50 28.04 16.20
CA ALA A 392 5.67 28.82 17.41
C ALA A 392 4.87 28.17 18.56
N ILE A 393 5.54 27.92 19.69
CA ILE A 393 4.95 27.31 20.89
C ILE A 393 4.84 28.36 22.00
N GLY A 394 3.63 28.63 22.46
CA GLY A 394 3.37 29.61 23.53
C GLY A 394 3.65 29.05 24.93
N TYR A 395 3.83 29.93 25.93
CA TYR A 395 3.89 29.51 27.35
C TYR A 395 2.58 28.91 27.84
N ASP A 396 1.45 29.26 27.20
CA ASP A 396 0.13 28.69 27.42
C ASP A 396 -0.06 27.30 26.75
N GLY A 397 0.96 26.82 26.01
CA GLY A 397 0.92 25.56 25.25
C GLY A 397 0.21 25.67 23.90
N SER A 398 -0.24 26.86 23.49
CA SER A 398 -0.82 27.05 22.17
C SER A 398 0.24 26.94 21.07
N ARG A 399 -0.19 26.55 19.86
CA ARG A 399 0.68 26.31 18.71
C ARG A 399 0.23 27.18 17.54
N ARG A 400 1.17 27.87 16.89
CA ARG A 400 0.93 28.67 15.69
C ARG A 400 1.91 28.30 14.60
N GLU A 401 1.40 27.87 13.45
CA GLU A 401 2.22 27.33 12.37
C GLU A 401 2.40 28.35 11.24
N SER A 402 3.56 28.27 10.58
CA SER A 402 3.78 28.92 9.28
C SER A 402 3.06 28.17 8.17
N PHE A 403 2.90 28.82 7.01
CA PHE A 403 2.66 28.08 5.77
C PHE A 403 3.85 27.17 5.45
N PRO A 404 3.62 26.03 4.78
CA PRO A 404 4.70 25.13 4.41
C PRO A 404 5.56 25.75 3.31
N LYS A 405 6.89 25.73 3.48
CA LYS A 405 7.85 26.14 2.45
C LYS A 405 8.48 24.91 1.83
N MET A 406 8.44 24.82 0.49
CA MET A 406 9.10 23.75 -0.25
C MET A 406 10.61 24.02 -0.32
N VAL A 407 11.40 22.98 -0.05
CA VAL A 407 12.84 22.92 -0.19
C VAL A 407 13.18 21.68 -0.99
N GLN A 408 13.70 21.91 -2.19
CA GLN A 408 14.17 20.86 -3.09
C GLN A 408 15.64 21.16 -3.40
N PRO A 409 16.60 20.38 -2.85
CA PRO A 409 18.01 20.53 -3.22
C PRO A 409 18.18 20.20 -4.70
N ASP A 410 19.20 20.71 -5.38
CA ASP A 410 19.58 20.19 -6.70
C ASP A 410 20.10 18.75 -6.56
N ASP A 411 19.82 17.92 -7.56
CA ASP A 411 20.28 16.53 -7.57
C ASP A 411 21.07 16.31 -8.84
N ASN A 412 22.38 16.15 -8.64
CA ASN A 412 23.35 15.93 -9.69
C ASN A 412 23.97 14.54 -9.58
N THR A 413 23.37 13.62 -8.81
CA THR A 413 23.90 12.26 -8.60
C THR A 413 23.13 11.29 -9.48
N PRO A 414 23.71 10.79 -10.59
CA PRO A 414 23.02 9.84 -11.44
C PRO A 414 22.82 8.48 -10.74
N PRO A 415 21.86 7.66 -11.18
CA PRO A 415 21.75 6.27 -10.75
C PRO A 415 23.00 5.45 -11.07
N ALA A 416 23.16 4.32 -10.38
CA ALA A 416 24.14 3.31 -10.71
C ALA A 416 23.89 2.74 -12.11
N ILE A 417 25.00 2.41 -12.78
CA ILE A 417 24.98 1.83 -14.13
C ILE A 417 24.32 0.44 -14.08
N PRO A 418 23.34 0.13 -14.96
CA PRO A 418 22.73 -1.19 -15.04
C PRO A 418 23.78 -2.29 -15.29
N SER A 419 23.69 -3.38 -14.52
CA SER A 419 24.63 -4.52 -14.58
C SER A 419 23.90 -5.85 -14.79
N GLY A 420 24.66 -6.90 -15.14
CA GLY A 420 24.10 -8.25 -15.35
C GLY A 420 23.18 -8.36 -16.57
N LEU A 421 23.42 -7.55 -17.61
CA LEU A 421 22.64 -7.59 -18.84
C LEU A 421 22.82 -8.95 -19.55
N THR A 422 21.73 -9.71 -19.69
CA THR A 422 21.68 -10.98 -20.42
C THR A 422 20.47 -11.03 -21.34
N GLY A 423 20.50 -11.89 -22.36
CA GLY A 423 19.35 -12.07 -23.23
C GLY A 423 19.46 -13.28 -24.14
N THR A 424 18.34 -13.60 -24.78
CA THR A 424 18.20 -14.72 -25.73
C THR A 424 17.38 -14.26 -26.92
N ILE A 425 17.66 -14.81 -28.09
CA ILE A 425 16.88 -14.62 -29.31
C ILE A 425 16.34 -15.98 -29.77
N ASP A 426 15.05 -16.06 -30.04
CA ASP A 426 14.41 -17.28 -30.57
C ASP A 426 14.44 -17.33 -32.10
N SER A 427 13.99 -18.45 -32.69
CA SER A 427 13.96 -18.67 -34.14
C SER A 427 13.04 -17.73 -34.91
N LEU A 428 12.15 -17.00 -34.23
CA LEU A 428 11.24 -16.02 -34.82
C LEU A 428 11.79 -14.58 -34.72
N GLY A 429 12.97 -14.40 -34.13
CA GLY A 429 13.57 -13.08 -33.93
C GLY A 429 13.05 -12.32 -32.71
N VAL A 430 12.40 -13.00 -31.76
CA VAL A 430 11.98 -12.38 -30.51
C VAL A 430 13.15 -12.40 -29.53
N VAL A 431 13.59 -11.20 -29.14
CA VAL A 431 14.69 -10.98 -28.21
C VAL A 431 14.12 -10.70 -26.82
N LYS A 432 14.52 -11.50 -25.83
CA LYS A 432 14.19 -11.28 -24.42
C LYS A 432 15.45 -10.88 -23.68
N ILE A 433 15.44 -9.70 -23.06
CA ILE A 433 16.59 -9.13 -22.37
C ILE A 433 16.22 -8.87 -20.90
N ASN A 434 17.13 -9.16 -19.99
CA ASN A 434 16.99 -8.89 -18.56
C ASN A 434 18.29 -8.32 -17.97
N TRP A 435 18.19 -7.60 -16.85
CA TRP A 435 19.33 -7.07 -16.11
C TRP A 435 19.00 -6.94 -14.61
N ALA A 436 20.01 -6.65 -13.78
CA ALA A 436 19.83 -6.43 -12.35
C ALA A 436 19.10 -5.11 -12.08
N LYS A 437 18.20 -5.10 -11.09
CA LYS A 437 17.38 -3.93 -10.77
C LYS A 437 18.14 -2.92 -9.89
N ASN A 438 18.16 -1.66 -10.30
CA ASN A 438 18.52 -0.48 -9.50
C ASN A 438 17.69 -0.36 -8.21
N THR A 439 18.32 0.13 -7.13
CA THR A 439 17.75 0.14 -5.76
C THR A 439 17.62 1.54 -5.16
N GLU A 440 17.98 2.56 -5.93
CA GLU A 440 17.94 3.97 -5.56
C GLU A 440 16.49 4.44 -5.33
N ILE A 441 16.29 5.27 -4.31
CA ILE A 441 14.96 5.73 -3.86
C ILE A 441 14.30 6.63 -4.91
N ASP A 442 15.11 7.37 -5.66
CA ASP A 442 14.74 8.28 -6.73
C ASP A 442 14.81 7.64 -8.13
N PHE A 443 15.01 6.32 -8.23
CA PHE A 443 15.00 5.61 -9.51
C PHE A 443 13.69 5.85 -10.28
N LEU A 444 13.80 6.17 -11.58
CA LEU A 444 12.67 6.38 -12.49
C LEU A 444 12.48 5.20 -13.45
N GLY A 445 13.54 4.78 -14.13
CA GLY A 445 13.45 3.73 -15.15
C GLY A 445 14.69 3.60 -16.02
N TYR A 446 14.62 2.66 -16.96
CA TYR A 446 15.67 2.34 -17.93
C TYR A 446 15.29 2.81 -19.34
N ARG A 447 16.29 3.18 -20.12
CA ARG A 447 16.21 3.23 -21.57
C ARG A 447 17.06 2.14 -22.17
N VAL A 448 16.51 1.47 -23.18
CA VAL A 448 17.21 0.39 -23.90
C VAL A 448 17.53 0.88 -25.29
N PHE A 449 18.71 0.53 -25.76
CA PHE A 449 19.23 0.92 -27.07
C PHE A 449 19.71 -0.31 -27.83
N LYS A 450 19.57 -0.31 -29.17
CA LYS A 450 20.00 -1.39 -30.06
C LYS A 450 20.85 -0.90 -31.22
N ALA A 451 21.75 -1.75 -31.71
CA ALA A 451 22.55 -1.53 -32.92
C ALA A 451 22.71 -2.83 -33.72
N ASN A 452 22.88 -2.71 -35.04
CA ASN A 452 23.11 -3.87 -35.92
C ASN A 452 24.61 -4.24 -36.02
N LEU A 453 25.52 -3.31 -35.72
CA LEU A 453 26.96 -3.55 -35.64
C LEU A 453 27.50 -3.11 -34.27
N LYS A 454 28.61 -3.72 -33.85
CA LYS A 454 29.20 -3.50 -32.52
C LYS A 454 29.59 -2.05 -32.25
N ASN A 455 30.05 -1.36 -33.28
CA ASN A 455 30.60 -0.01 -33.22
C ASN A 455 29.66 1.05 -33.84
N ASP A 456 28.44 0.67 -34.21
CA ASP A 456 27.45 1.60 -34.74
C ASP A 456 26.86 2.48 -33.63
N GLU A 457 26.21 3.57 -34.05
CA GLU A 457 25.37 4.35 -33.16
C GLU A 457 24.14 3.54 -32.73
N PHE A 458 23.93 3.43 -31.42
CA PHE A 458 22.81 2.68 -30.87
C PHE A 458 21.54 3.53 -30.90
N THR A 459 20.47 2.99 -31.48
CA THR A 459 19.15 3.62 -31.51
C THR A 459 18.35 3.25 -30.27
N GLN A 460 17.71 4.22 -29.63
CA GLN A 460 16.81 3.99 -28.50
C GLN A 460 15.54 3.26 -28.96
N ILE A 461 15.16 2.19 -28.25
CA ILE A 461 13.93 1.42 -28.57
C ILE A 461 12.77 1.69 -27.61
N THR A 462 13.05 2.16 -26.39
CA THR A 462 12.04 2.53 -25.40
C THR A 462 11.60 3.98 -25.57
N PHE A 463 10.29 4.28 -25.66
CA PHE A 463 9.82 5.67 -25.80
C PHE A 463 10.07 6.54 -24.56
N LYS A 464 9.91 5.95 -23.36
CA LYS A 464 10.14 6.59 -22.06
C LYS A 464 10.93 5.66 -21.15
N PRO A 465 11.57 6.16 -20.08
CA PRO A 465 12.18 5.30 -19.06
C PRO A 465 11.17 4.26 -18.56
N ILE A 466 11.53 2.98 -18.64
CA ILE A 466 10.68 1.86 -18.19
C ILE A 466 11.13 1.39 -16.80
N PRO A 467 10.23 1.18 -15.82
CA PRO A 467 10.64 0.75 -14.48
C PRO A 467 11.03 -0.74 -14.41
N ASN A 468 10.63 -1.54 -15.41
CA ASN A 468 10.92 -2.96 -15.51
C ASN A 468 12.38 -3.20 -15.88
N ASN A 469 13.01 -4.20 -15.26
CA ASN A 469 14.38 -4.63 -15.53
C ASN A 469 14.48 -5.69 -16.66
N SER A 470 13.51 -5.68 -17.58
CA SER A 470 13.44 -6.59 -18.70
C SER A 470 12.66 -5.98 -19.85
N ILE A 471 13.00 -6.35 -21.08
CA ILE A 471 12.27 -5.94 -22.29
C ILE A 471 12.17 -7.10 -23.29
N ILE A 472 11.13 -7.05 -24.12
CA ILE A 472 10.99 -7.87 -25.32
C ILE A 472 11.13 -6.95 -26.53
N ASP A 473 12.05 -7.26 -27.43
CA ASP A 473 12.21 -6.60 -28.74
C ASP A 473 12.00 -7.64 -29.84
N THR A 474 11.65 -7.18 -31.03
CA THR A 474 11.54 -8.02 -32.22
C THR A 474 12.52 -7.50 -33.27
N VAL A 475 13.37 -8.40 -33.78
CA VAL A 475 14.38 -8.05 -34.78
C VAL A 475 14.10 -8.76 -36.09
N ASN A 476 14.48 -8.12 -37.21
CA ASN A 476 14.43 -8.75 -38.51
C ASN A 476 15.54 -9.81 -38.62
N ILE A 477 15.17 -11.07 -38.88
CA ILE A 477 16.10 -12.19 -39.06
C ILE A 477 16.49 -12.42 -40.53
N LYS A 478 15.80 -11.81 -41.49
CA LYS A 478 16.20 -11.80 -42.91
C LYS A 478 17.22 -10.68 -43.15
N THR A 479 18.44 -10.87 -42.67
CA THR A 479 19.53 -9.89 -42.75
C THR A 479 20.87 -10.59 -42.89
N LEU A 480 21.85 -9.89 -43.46
CA LEU A 480 23.24 -10.33 -43.55
C LEU A 480 24.03 -10.08 -42.25
N THR A 481 23.44 -9.39 -41.27
CA THR A 481 24.12 -9.10 -39.99
C THR A 481 23.98 -10.27 -39.01
N LYS A 482 25.09 -10.99 -38.77
CA LYS A 482 25.10 -12.18 -37.89
C LYS A 482 24.68 -11.88 -36.45
N ASN A 483 24.92 -10.66 -35.94
CA ASN A 483 24.67 -10.31 -34.55
C ASN A 483 23.73 -9.09 -34.41
N ILE A 484 23.18 -8.92 -33.21
CA ILE A 484 22.47 -7.72 -32.76
C ILE A 484 23.04 -7.32 -31.38
N TYR A 485 23.15 -6.02 -31.13
CA TYR A 485 23.79 -5.47 -29.93
C TYR A 485 22.81 -4.63 -29.13
N TYR A 486 22.85 -4.76 -27.80
CA TYR A 486 22.01 -3.98 -26.88
C TYR A 486 22.81 -3.37 -25.74
N LYS A 487 22.37 -2.21 -25.24
CA LYS A 487 22.85 -1.61 -24.00
C LYS A 487 21.72 -0.87 -23.28
N VAL A 488 21.87 -0.69 -21.98
CA VAL A 488 20.85 -0.12 -21.10
C VAL A 488 21.43 1.05 -20.32
N GLN A 489 20.60 2.07 -20.09
CA GLN A 489 20.94 3.25 -19.28
C GLN A 489 19.82 3.50 -18.27
N ALA A 490 20.14 3.65 -16.99
CA ALA A 490 19.20 4.04 -15.95
C ALA A 490 19.07 5.57 -15.84
N PHE A 491 17.88 6.01 -15.41
CA PHE A 491 17.50 7.40 -15.14
C PHE A 491 16.85 7.51 -13.76
N ASP A 492 17.12 8.61 -13.06
CA ASP A 492 16.39 8.99 -11.84
C ASP A 492 15.16 9.85 -12.18
N LYS A 493 14.40 10.24 -11.15
CA LYS A 493 13.22 11.11 -11.26
C LYS A 493 13.55 12.55 -11.70
N ARG A 494 14.82 12.94 -11.70
CA ARG A 494 15.34 14.23 -12.17
C ARG A 494 15.88 14.16 -13.60
N TYR A 495 15.77 12.98 -14.23
CA TYR A 495 16.29 12.68 -15.56
C TYR A 495 17.82 12.73 -15.67
N ASN A 496 18.56 12.56 -14.57
CA ASN A 496 20.01 12.35 -14.66
C ASN A 496 20.29 10.96 -15.23
N PRO A 497 21.05 10.86 -16.34
CA PRO A 497 21.41 9.59 -16.93
C PRO A 497 22.62 8.98 -16.21
N SER A 498 22.53 7.70 -15.88
CA SER A 498 23.71 6.87 -15.58
C SER A 498 24.60 6.70 -16.83
N GLY A 499 25.78 6.10 -16.66
CA GLY A 499 26.53 5.54 -17.79
C GLY A 499 25.78 4.38 -18.47
N PHE A 500 26.22 3.99 -19.67
CA PHE A 500 25.68 2.79 -20.33
C PHE A 500 26.20 1.51 -19.67
N SER A 501 25.36 0.47 -19.65
CA SER A 501 25.76 -0.89 -19.31
C SER A 501 26.83 -1.42 -20.27
N GLN A 502 27.41 -2.58 -19.93
CA GLN A 502 28.11 -3.40 -20.92
C GLN A 502 27.20 -3.71 -22.12
N VAL A 503 27.81 -3.82 -23.31
CA VAL A 503 27.09 -4.19 -24.53
C VAL A 503 26.80 -5.69 -24.50
N LEU A 504 25.53 -6.05 -24.65
CA LEU A 504 25.08 -7.42 -24.86
C LEU A 504 25.09 -7.73 -26.36
N GLU A 505 25.79 -8.79 -26.75
CA GLU A 505 25.87 -9.30 -28.12
C GLU A 505 25.07 -10.60 -28.24
N LEU A 506 24.14 -10.66 -29.19
CA LEU A 506 23.32 -11.85 -29.46
C LEU A 506 23.44 -12.26 -30.92
N LYS A 507 23.68 -13.56 -31.17
CA LYS A 507 23.74 -14.14 -32.53
C LYS A 507 22.33 -14.33 -33.08
N ARG A 508 22.05 -13.81 -34.26
CA ARG A 508 20.75 -14.01 -34.93
C ARG A 508 20.61 -15.45 -35.42
N PRO A 509 19.38 -16.01 -35.43
CA PRO A 509 19.09 -17.20 -36.20
C PRO A 509 19.36 -16.92 -37.67
N ASP A 510 20.08 -17.82 -38.30
CA ASP A 510 20.32 -17.80 -39.73
C ASP A 510 19.21 -18.60 -40.44
N ILE A 511 18.60 -17.95 -41.43
CA ILE A 511 17.49 -18.49 -42.22
C ILE A 511 17.66 -18.19 -43.70
N VAL A 512 18.82 -17.65 -44.11
CA VAL A 512 19.08 -17.25 -45.49
C VAL A 512 20.02 -18.27 -46.10
N PRO A 513 19.54 -19.17 -46.97
CA PRO A 513 20.41 -20.17 -47.58
C PRO A 513 21.57 -19.55 -48.37
N PRO A 514 22.70 -20.26 -48.51
CA PRO A 514 23.84 -19.75 -49.25
C PRO A 514 23.52 -19.66 -50.74
N THR A 515 24.28 -18.84 -51.48
CA THR A 515 24.16 -18.77 -52.93
C THR A 515 24.59 -20.09 -53.58
N ALA A 516 23.84 -20.55 -54.59
CA ALA A 516 24.14 -21.80 -55.29
C ALA A 516 25.46 -21.68 -56.09
N PRO A 517 26.28 -22.75 -56.15
CA PRO A 517 27.50 -22.76 -56.96
C PRO A 517 27.15 -22.95 -58.45
N ILE A 518 28.04 -22.59 -59.37
CA ILE A 518 27.73 -22.58 -60.82
C ILE A 518 28.77 -23.36 -61.61
N PHE A 519 28.37 -24.39 -62.37
CA PHE A 519 29.28 -25.08 -63.30
C PHE A 519 29.81 -24.11 -64.37
N THR A 520 31.14 -24.07 -64.53
CA THR A 520 31.81 -23.21 -65.52
C THR A 520 32.24 -23.99 -66.76
N SER A 521 32.73 -25.21 -66.56
CA SER A 521 33.18 -26.07 -67.65
C SER A 521 33.20 -27.54 -67.23
N PHE A 522 33.24 -28.42 -68.22
CA PHE A 522 33.50 -29.83 -68.00
C PHE A 522 34.35 -30.39 -69.13
N GLU A 523 35.17 -31.38 -68.80
CA GLU A 523 35.90 -32.20 -69.76
C GLU A 523 35.48 -33.65 -69.57
N SER A 524 35.22 -34.36 -70.67
CA SER A 524 34.88 -35.78 -70.59
C SER A 524 35.77 -36.59 -71.53
N ASN A 525 36.23 -37.73 -71.05
CA ASN A 525 36.89 -38.76 -71.85
C ASN A 525 36.37 -40.14 -71.45
N VAL A 526 36.89 -41.18 -72.10
CA VAL A 526 36.44 -42.57 -71.91
C VAL A 526 36.62 -43.13 -70.49
N LYS A 527 37.35 -42.45 -69.60
CA LYS A 527 37.62 -42.89 -68.21
C LYS A 527 37.19 -41.90 -67.13
N GLN A 528 36.97 -40.63 -67.44
CA GLN A 528 36.68 -39.63 -66.42
C GLN A 528 35.83 -38.47 -66.93
N VAL A 529 35.14 -37.81 -66.00
CA VAL A 529 34.56 -36.48 -66.17
C VAL A 529 35.23 -35.52 -65.19
N LYS A 530 35.85 -34.47 -65.69
CA LYS A 530 36.33 -33.35 -64.88
C LYS A 530 35.27 -32.27 -64.87
N LEU A 531 34.88 -31.82 -63.69
CA LEU A 531 33.90 -30.78 -63.45
C LEU A 531 34.60 -29.58 -62.84
N HIS A 532 34.27 -28.38 -63.31
CA HIS A 532 34.70 -27.11 -62.74
C HIS A 532 33.48 -26.23 -62.46
N TRP A 533 33.49 -25.52 -61.35
CA TRP A 533 32.43 -24.59 -60.96
C TRP A 533 33.00 -23.35 -60.25
N VAL A 534 32.16 -22.34 -60.02
CA VAL A 534 32.42 -21.25 -59.08
C VAL A 534 31.68 -21.56 -57.79
N CYS A 535 32.39 -21.51 -56.65
CA CYS A 535 31.80 -21.69 -55.32
C CYS A 535 30.83 -20.55 -54.96
N SER A 536 30.01 -20.79 -53.94
CA SER A 536 29.16 -19.76 -53.33
C SER A 536 29.94 -18.52 -52.91
N THR A 537 29.33 -17.35 -53.05
CA THR A 537 29.87 -16.08 -52.55
C THR A 537 29.26 -15.67 -51.21
N SER A 538 28.49 -16.55 -50.56
CA SER A 538 27.97 -16.29 -49.22
C SER A 538 29.09 -16.40 -48.18
N ASP A 539 29.16 -15.43 -47.27
CA ASP A 539 30.22 -15.33 -46.26
C ASP A 539 30.26 -16.51 -45.26
N ASP A 540 29.14 -17.22 -45.12
CA ASP A 540 28.95 -18.41 -44.28
C ASP A 540 28.89 -19.72 -45.07
N ALA A 541 29.18 -19.70 -46.38
CA ALA A 541 29.25 -20.92 -47.17
C ALA A 541 30.37 -21.85 -46.65
N LYS A 542 30.02 -23.12 -46.40
CA LYS A 542 30.90 -24.09 -45.75
C LYS A 542 31.42 -25.16 -46.71
N ALA A 543 30.52 -25.79 -47.47
CA ALA A 543 30.89 -26.88 -48.38
C ALA A 543 30.01 -26.94 -49.63
N THR A 544 30.53 -27.52 -50.72
CA THR A 544 29.80 -27.89 -51.93
C THR A 544 29.53 -29.39 -51.95
N LEU A 545 28.26 -29.78 -52.07
CA LEU A 545 27.82 -31.17 -52.21
C LEU A 545 27.56 -31.48 -53.68
N LEU A 546 28.28 -32.47 -54.21
CA LEU A 546 28.18 -32.91 -55.61
C LEU A 546 27.37 -34.19 -55.72
N TYR A 547 26.29 -34.12 -56.49
CA TYR A 547 25.37 -35.23 -56.74
C TYR A 547 25.43 -35.69 -58.19
N ARG A 548 25.23 -36.99 -58.42
CA ARG A 548 25.18 -37.61 -59.74
C ARG A 548 24.03 -38.61 -59.86
N LYS A 549 23.46 -38.72 -61.07
CA LYS A 549 22.61 -39.85 -61.48
C LYS A 549 22.78 -40.20 -62.96
N GLU A 550 22.43 -41.43 -63.34
CA GLU A 550 22.41 -41.87 -64.75
C GLU A 550 21.16 -41.32 -65.48
N ALA A 551 21.33 -40.74 -66.66
CA ALA A 551 20.26 -40.12 -67.42
C ALA A 551 19.31 -41.17 -68.03
N GLY A 552 18.01 -41.02 -67.82
CA GLY A 552 16.99 -41.95 -68.33
C GLY A 552 16.74 -43.17 -67.45
N ALA A 553 17.52 -43.35 -66.38
CA ALA A 553 17.24 -44.33 -65.34
C ALA A 553 16.35 -43.69 -64.25
N ASN A 554 15.39 -44.44 -63.70
CA ASN A 554 14.58 -43.99 -62.56
C ASN A 554 15.36 -44.18 -61.25
N LEU A 555 16.46 -43.45 -61.10
CA LEU A 555 17.38 -43.51 -59.97
C LEU A 555 17.36 -42.20 -59.19
N ASP A 556 17.51 -42.30 -57.87
CA ASP A 556 17.72 -41.16 -56.99
C ASP A 556 19.10 -40.52 -57.22
N TRP A 557 19.22 -39.26 -56.81
CA TRP A 557 20.51 -38.57 -56.80
C TRP A 557 21.43 -39.19 -55.76
N THR A 558 22.67 -39.48 -56.17
CA THR A 558 23.69 -40.03 -55.26
C THR A 558 24.72 -38.95 -54.94
N LEU A 559 24.97 -38.70 -53.65
CA LEU A 559 26.08 -37.84 -53.22
C LEU A 559 27.38 -38.55 -53.56
N ILE A 560 28.18 -37.96 -54.43
CA ILE A 560 29.47 -38.52 -54.85
C ILE A 560 30.65 -37.82 -54.19
N SER A 561 30.49 -36.58 -53.70
CA SER A 561 31.50 -35.89 -52.91
C SER A 561 30.92 -34.73 -52.11
N GLU A 562 31.48 -34.48 -50.93
CA GLU A 562 31.35 -33.24 -50.16
C GLU A 562 32.72 -32.55 -50.17
N LEU A 563 32.76 -31.29 -50.58
CA LEU A 563 34.01 -30.56 -50.82
C LEU A 563 34.00 -29.26 -50.01
N PRO A 564 34.93 -29.05 -49.06
CA PRO A 564 35.01 -27.77 -48.35
C PRO A 564 35.38 -26.64 -49.32
N LEU A 565 34.87 -25.44 -49.08
CA LEU A 565 35.29 -24.25 -49.84
C LEU A 565 36.79 -23.96 -49.55
N PRO A 566 37.57 -23.48 -50.54
CA PRO A 566 37.15 -23.02 -51.87
C PRO A 566 37.39 -24.07 -52.98
N ILE A 567 37.27 -25.37 -52.71
CA ILE A 567 37.47 -26.39 -53.76
C ILE A 567 36.39 -26.25 -54.85
N ASP A 568 36.84 -26.04 -56.07
CA ASP A 568 36.03 -25.61 -57.22
C ASP A 568 36.04 -26.62 -58.38
N LYS A 569 36.60 -27.81 -58.16
CA LYS A 569 36.75 -28.84 -59.17
C LYS A 569 36.65 -30.25 -58.59
N TYR A 570 36.20 -31.18 -59.40
CA TYR A 570 36.14 -32.61 -59.07
C TYR A 570 36.33 -33.50 -60.29
N GLU A 571 37.01 -34.63 -60.10
CA GLU A 571 37.23 -35.62 -61.14
C GLU A 571 36.43 -36.90 -60.81
N ASP A 572 35.40 -37.19 -61.61
CA ASP A 572 34.64 -38.42 -61.50
C ASP A 572 35.28 -39.52 -62.36
N LEU A 573 36.00 -40.42 -61.69
CA LEU A 573 36.68 -41.58 -62.30
C LEU A 573 35.78 -42.82 -62.45
N THR A 574 34.52 -42.75 -62.01
CA THR A 574 33.61 -43.90 -61.94
C THR A 574 32.63 -43.96 -63.12
N VAL A 575 32.88 -43.18 -64.16
CA VAL A 575 32.04 -43.09 -65.37
C VAL A 575 32.28 -44.24 -66.34
N GLN A 576 31.24 -44.62 -67.09
CA GLN A 576 31.30 -45.73 -68.06
C GLN A 576 31.04 -45.24 -69.49
N ILE A 577 31.74 -45.82 -70.47
CA ILE A 577 31.61 -45.52 -71.90
C ILE A 577 30.18 -45.80 -72.38
N GLY A 578 29.60 -44.89 -73.17
CA GLY A 578 28.25 -45.03 -73.73
C GLY A 578 27.13 -44.61 -72.78
N LYS A 579 27.42 -44.33 -71.50
CA LYS A 579 26.46 -43.79 -70.54
C LYS A 579 26.38 -42.27 -70.59
N THR A 580 25.22 -41.76 -70.17
CA THR A 580 25.00 -40.34 -69.95
C THR A 580 24.70 -40.11 -68.48
N TYR A 581 25.41 -39.16 -67.87
CA TYR A 581 25.23 -38.77 -66.47
C TYR A 581 24.67 -37.36 -66.36
N LEU A 582 23.90 -37.13 -65.30
CA LEU A 582 23.46 -35.83 -64.84
C LEU A 582 24.19 -35.51 -63.54
N TYR A 583 24.79 -34.32 -63.47
CA TYR A 583 25.45 -33.80 -62.27
C TYR A 583 24.73 -32.56 -61.77
N THR A 584 24.54 -32.43 -60.46
CA THR A 584 24.09 -31.19 -59.82
C THR A 584 24.93 -30.92 -58.57
N ILE A 585 25.06 -29.66 -58.20
CA ILE A 585 25.81 -29.21 -57.04
C ILE A 585 24.93 -28.26 -56.21
N ILE A 586 25.08 -28.34 -54.89
CA ILE A 586 24.50 -27.40 -53.91
C ILE A 586 25.59 -26.93 -52.96
N THR A 587 25.40 -25.76 -52.36
CA THR A 587 26.22 -25.27 -51.26
C THR A 587 25.46 -25.47 -49.95
N VAL A 588 26.16 -25.89 -48.89
CA VAL A 588 25.68 -25.85 -47.50
C VAL A 588 26.48 -24.82 -46.71
N ASP A 589 25.82 -24.07 -45.83
CA ASP A 589 26.45 -23.05 -44.98
C ASP A 589 26.86 -23.57 -43.58
N GLU A 590 27.41 -22.69 -42.75
CA GLU A 590 27.76 -22.96 -41.34
C GLU A 590 26.54 -23.36 -40.47
N SER A 591 25.34 -22.94 -40.86
CA SER A 591 24.06 -23.15 -40.18
C SER A 591 23.34 -24.43 -40.65
N GLY A 592 23.84 -25.07 -41.71
CA GLY A 592 23.28 -26.27 -42.32
C GLY A 592 22.16 -26.01 -43.34
N LEU A 593 21.97 -24.77 -43.80
CA LEU A 593 21.01 -24.47 -44.87
C LEU A 593 21.63 -24.81 -46.23
N GLU A 594 20.82 -25.37 -47.10
CA GLU A 594 21.22 -25.77 -48.44
C GLU A 594 20.73 -24.75 -49.48
N SER A 595 21.58 -24.41 -50.44
CA SER A 595 21.19 -23.65 -51.61
C SER A 595 20.24 -24.45 -52.50
N GLU A 596 19.46 -23.76 -53.35
CA GLU A 596 18.72 -24.43 -54.42
C GLU A 596 19.67 -25.24 -55.34
N PRO A 597 19.30 -26.47 -55.74
CA PRO A 597 20.09 -27.27 -56.66
C PRO A 597 20.12 -26.63 -58.04
N ILE A 598 21.32 -26.52 -58.61
CA ILE A 598 21.44 -25.98 -59.96
C ILE A 598 20.89 -26.94 -61.01
N ARG A 599 20.56 -26.35 -62.16
CA ARG A 599 20.14 -27.12 -63.35
C ARG A 599 21.18 -28.21 -63.64
N PRO A 600 20.77 -29.49 -63.72
CA PRO A 600 21.69 -30.59 -63.96
C PRO A 600 22.53 -30.43 -65.23
N LEU A 601 23.84 -30.61 -65.10
CA LEU A 601 24.76 -30.71 -66.21
C LEU A 601 24.69 -32.13 -66.80
N LYS A 602 24.34 -32.24 -68.09
CA LYS A 602 24.26 -33.51 -68.81
C LYS A 602 25.56 -33.80 -69.55
N VAL A 603 26.22 -34.91 -69.20
CA VAL A 603 27.49 -35.32 -69.79
C VAL A 603 27.37 -36.72 -70.36
N THR A 604 27.65 -36.89 -71.66
CA THR A 604 27.66 -38.18 -72.36
C THR A 604 29.10 -38.64 -72.58
N ILE A 605 29.43 -39.87 -72.20
CA ILE A 605 30.78 -40.42 -72.35
C ILE A 605 30.92 -41.08 -73.73
N SER A 606 31.51 -40.34 -74.68
CA SER A 606 31.72 -40.78 -76.06
C SER A 606 33.13 -41.30 -76.32
N ASP A 607 33.25 -42.29 -77.21
CA ASP A 607 34.53 -42.82 -77.71
C ASP A 607 35.04 -41.98 -78.88
N ASN A 608 35.85 -40.97 -78.58
CA ASN A 608 36.48 -40.08 -79.56
C ASN A 608 37.91 -40.50 -79.95
N VAL A 609 38.29 -41.76 -79.73
CA VAL A 609 39.64 -42.24 -80.04
C VAL A 609 39.81 -42.36 -81.56
N ASN A 610 40.86 -41.74 -82.12
CA ASN A 610 41.23 -41.86 -83.53
C ASN A 610 41.47 -43.34 -83.90
N LYS A 611 40.70 -43.84 -84.87
CA LYS A 611 40.79 -45.23 -85.33
C LYS A 611 41.82 -45.35 -86.45
N ALA A 612 42.57 -46.46 -86.49
CA ALA A 612 43.56 -46.71 -87.53
C ALA A 612 42.91 -46.85 -88.93
N PRO A 613 43.62 -46.59 -90.05
CA PRO A 613 43.09 -46.88 -91.38
C PRO A 613 43.05 -48.39 -91.65
N ILE A 614 42.09 -48.83 -92.49
CA ILE A 614 42.03 -50.22 -92.96
C ILE A 614 43.33 -50.61 -93.67
N LYS A 615 43.90 -51.76 -93.29
CA LYS A 615 45.18 -52.27 -93.80
C LYS A 615 44.95 -53.20 -95.01
N ARG A 616 45.91 -53.23 -95.93
CA ARG A 616 45.94 -54.15 -97.09
C ARG A 616 44.67 -54.12 -97.97
N PHE A 617 44.04 -52.95 -98.13
CA PHE A 617 42.93 -52.82 -99.08
C PHE A 617 43.46 -52.83 -100.51
N ASN A 618 43.28 -53.94 -101.22
CA ASN A 618 43.81 -54.18 -102.56
C ASN A 618 42.72 -54.79 -103.45
N GLY A 619 42.81 -54.57 -104.76
CA GLY A 619 41.94 -55.20 -105.74
C GLY A 619 42.71 -55.84 -106.89
N ILE A 620 42.27 -57.02 -107.30
CA ILE A 620 42.85 -57.79 -108.41
C ILE A 620 41.85 -57.77 -109.57
N VAL A 621 42.30 -57.25 -110.71
CA VAL A 621 41.52 -57.17 -111.95
C VAL A 621 41.70 -58.47 -112.74
N ASN A 622 40.61 -59.13 -113.12
CA ASN A 622 40.62 -60.27 -114.04
C ASN A 622 39.70 -59.99 -115.23
N ARG A 623 40.30 -59.73 -116.40
CA ARG A 623 39.58 -59.36 -117.64
C ARG A 623 38.95 -60.56 -118.34
N GLU A 624 39.58 -61.74 -118.28
CA GLU A 624 39.06 -62.97 -118.90
C GLU A 624 37.76 -63.42 -118.23
N SER A 625 37.74 -63.44 -116.90
CA SER A 625 36.60 -63.87 -116.08
C SER A 625 35.66 -62.73 -115.65
N LYS A 626 35.91 -61.53 -116.18
CA LYS A 626 35.16 -60.29 -115.99
C LYS A 626 34.84 -59.89 -114.53
N PHE A 627 35.85 -59.75 -113.67
CA PHE A 627 35.65 -59.30 -112.29
C PHE A 627 36.81 -58.50 -111.70
N ILE A 628 36.53 -57.75 -110.62
CA ILE A 628 37.51 -57.16 -109.71
C ILE A 628 37.32 -57.78 -108.33
N ARG A 629 38.35 -58.44 -107.79
CA ARG A 629 38.31 -58.99 -106.43
C ARG A 629 39.00 -58.05 -105.45
N LEU A 630 38.23 -57.47 -104.54
CA LEU A 630 38.67 -56.63 -103.45
C LEU A 630 38.97 -57.47 -102.20
N SER A 631 40.03 -57.13 -101.47
CA SER A 631 40.39 -57.76 -100.19
C SER A 631 40.94 -56.72 -99.23
N TRP A 632 40.66 -56.86 -97.93
CA TRP A 632 41.12 -55.96 -96.88
C TRP A 632 41.37 -56.70 -95.55
N SER A 633 42.17 -56.09 -94.67
CA SER A 633 42.43 -56.59 -93.31
C SER A 633 42.34 -55.45 -92.30
N TYR A 634 41.78 -55.70 -91.13
CA TYR A 634 41.65 -54.69 -90.09
C TYR A 634 41.60 -55.37 -88.72
N ASN A 635 42.53 -54.99 -87.84
CA ASN A 635 42.80 -55.66 -86.56
C ASN A 635 42.43 -54.75 -85.39
N GLU A 636 41.23 -54.17 -85.42
CA GLU A 636 40.68 -53.34 -84.34
C GLU A 636 39.45 -54.04 -83.77
N ASP A 637 39.30 -54.03 -82.45
CA ASP A 637 38.14 -54.61 -81.76
C ASP A 637 36.90 -53.72 -81.88
N ASN A 638 35.71 -54.29 -81.64
CA ASN A 638 34.43 -53.57 -81.65
C ASN A 638 34.05 -52.94 -83.01
N VAL A 639 34.58 -53.45 -84.13
CA VAL A 639 34.06 -53.15 -85.46
C VAL A 639 32.66 -53.74 -85.57
N LYS A 640 31.70 -52.90 -85.94
CA LYS A 640 30.32 -53.27 -86.20
C LYS A 640 30.14 -53.74 -87.65
N GLU A 641 30.64 -52.94 -88.60
CA GLU A 641 30.43 -53.16 -90.04
C GLU A 641 31.54 -52.49 -90.88
N TYR A 642 31.72 -52.96 -92.13
CA TYR A 642 32.51 -52.29 -93.16
C TYR A 642 31.60 -51.70 -94.24
N VAL A 643 31.89 -50.48 -94.64
CA VAL A 643 31.14 -49.75 -95.66
C VAL A 643 32.02 -49.54 -96.88
N LEU A 644 31.60 -50.08 -98.03
CA LEU A 644 32.31 -50.01 -99.31
C LEU A 644 31.60 -49.04 -100.26
N TYR A 645 32.37 -48.16 -100.86
CA TYR A 645 31.96 -47.16 -101.84
C TYR A 645 32.60 -47.45 -103.20
N LYS A 646 31.87 -47.16 -104.29
CA LYS A 646 32.33 -47.37 -105.68
C LYS A 646 32.03 -46.14 -106.53
N ALA A 647 32.93 -45.82 -107.46
CA ALA A 647 32.75 -44.81 -108.52
C ALA A 647 33.42 -45.26 -109.82
N ASP A 648 32.85 -44.89 -110.95
CA ASP A 648 33.52 -44.89 -112.26
C ASP A 648 34.24 -43.54 -112.50
N ALA A 649 34.87 -43.37 -113.66
CA ALA A 649 35.75 -42.23 -113.93
C ALA A 649 35.05 -40.87 -113.95
N GLU A 650 33.73 -40.84 -114.16
CA GLU A 650 32.94 -39.62 -114.31
C GLU A 650 32.12 -39.26 -113.06
N ASN A 651 31.96 -40.20 -112.12
CA ASN A 651 31.11 -40.03 -110.94
C ASN A 651 31.87 -39.96 -109.61
N GLN A 652 31.23 -39.37 -108.60
CA GLN A 652 31.73 -39.39 -107.22
C GLN A 652 31.43 -40.74 -106.55
N PRO A 653 32.29 -41.21 -105.61
CA PRO A 653 32.06 -42.49 -104.92
C PRO A 653 30.75 -42.49 -104.14
N THR A 654 29.84 -43.41 -104.47
CA THR A 654 28.59 -43.64 -103.74
C THR A 654 28.64 -44.93 -102.95
N LEU A 655 27.75 -45.06 -101.95
CA LEU A 655 27.64 -46.28 -101.15
C LEU A 655 27.32 -47.45 -102.07
N PHE A 656 28.16 -48.48 -102.03
CA PHE A 656 28.00 -49.67 -102.86
C PHE A 656 27.48 -50.86 -102.05
N LYS A 657 28.15 -51.18 -100.94
CA LYS A 657 27.81 -52.34 -100.07
C LYS A 657 28.15 -52.05 -98.61
N ILE A 658 27.42 -52.68 -97.70
CA ILE A 658 27.76 -52.79 -96.27
C ILE A 658 28.00 -54.27 -95.96
N PHE A 659 29.04 -54.56 -95.18
CA PHE A 659 29.43 -55.89 -94.75
C PHE A 659 29.49 -55.96 -93.23
N ASP A 660 29.24 -57.14 -92.67
CA ASP A 660 29.52 -57.38 -91.26
C ASP A 660 31.03 -57.27 -90.94
N ALA A 661 31.36 -57.24 -89.65
CA ALA A 661 32.73 -57.13 -89.17
C ALA A 661 33.65 -58.32 -89.56
N GLN A 662 33.09 -59.47 -89.96
CA GLN A 662 33.85 -60.69 -90.26
C GLN A 662 34.26 -60.76 -91.74
N THR A 663 33.53 -60.11 -92.63
CA THR A 663 33.80 -60.11 -94.06
C THR A 663 35.10 -59.36 -94.42
N LYS A 664 36.02 -60.03 -95.13
CA LYS A 664 37.36 -59.48 -95.50
C LYS A 664 37.64 -59.38 -97.01
N ASN A 665 36.74 -59.86 -97.86
CA ASN A 665 36.90 -59.78 -99.31
C ASN A 665 35.54 -59.68 -100.02
N TYR A 666 35.55 -59.16 -101.25
CA TYR A 666 34.37 -59.02 -102.10
C TYR A 666 34.75 -59.10 -103.57
N THR A 667 33.90 -59.69 -104.41
CA THR A 667 34.12 -59.76 -105.88
C THR A 667 33.06 -58.93 -106.59
N ASP A 668 33.50 -57.87 -107.27
CA ASP A 668 32.67 -57.00 -108.11
C ASP A 668 32.65 -57.52 -109.55
N ARG A 669 31.46 -57.65 -110.13
CA ARG A 669 31.22 -58.12 -111.50
C ARG A 669 30.48 -57.10 -112.36
N GLU A 670 30.07 -55.97 -111.79
CA GLU A 670 29.33 -54.92 -112.48
C GLU A 670 30.32 -53.92 -113.10
N LEU A 671 30.99 -54.33 -114.18
CA LEU A 671 32.16 -53.64 -114.72
C LEU A 671 32.05 -53.38 -116.23
N LEU A 672 32.42 -52.16 -116.64
CA LEU A 672 32.50 -51.73 -118.03
C LEU A 672 33.97 -51.71 -118.50
N ILE A 673 34.22 -52.23 -119.70
CA ILE A 673 35.59 -52.34 -120.27
C ILE A 673 36.18 -50.93 -120.46
N ASN A 674 37.47 -50.77 -120.21
CA ASN A 674 38.21 -49.50 -120.30
C ASN A 674 37.70 -48.42 -119.33
N THR A 675 37.14 -48.84 -118.19
CA THR A 675 36.64 -47.91 -117.17
C THR A 675 37.54 -47.94 -115.93
N LYS A 676 37.91 -46.76 -115.45
CA LYS A 676 38.68 -46.59 -114.21
C LYS A 676 37.73 -46.57 -113.02
N TYR A 677 37.80 -47.58 -112.16
CA TYR A 677 37.01 -47.68 -110.95
C TYR A 677 37.79 -47.18 -109.74
N THR A 678 37.11 -46.40 -108.90
CA THR A 678 37.57 -46.00 -107.58
C THR A 678 36.77 -46.76 -106.53
N TYR A 679 37.46 -47.49 -105.64
CA TYR A 679 36.84 -48.10 -104.46
C TYR A 679 37.35 -47.43 -103.19
N LEU A 680 36.44 -47.19 -102.24
CA LEU A 680 36.80 -46.75 -100.88
C LEU A 680 36.15 -47.66 -99.85
N ILE A 681 36.88 -47.98 -98.79
CA ILE A 681 36.35 -48.77 -97.68
C ILE A 681 36.57 -48.07 -96.34
N GLN A 682 35.58 -48.19 -95.44
CA GLN A 682 35.58 -47.61 -94.09
C GLN A 682 35.04 -48.63 -93.08
N ALA A 683 35.63 -48.71 -91.89
CA ALA A 683 35.10 -49.50 -90.78
C ALA A 683 34.26 -48.60 -89.85
N VAL A 684 33.14 -49.11 -89.37
CA VAL A 684 32.26 -48.44 -88.40
C VAL A 684 32.25 -49.28 -87.12
N PHE A 685 32.40 -48.64 -85.96
CA PHE A 685 32.50 -49.29 -84.65
C PHE A 685 31.17 -49.28 -83.88
N ASN A 686 31.04 -50.12 -82.84
CA ASN A 686 29.86 -50.12 -81.94
C ASN A 686 29.59 -48.76 -81.27
N SER A 687 30.63 -47.94 -81.07
CA SER A 687 30.52 -46.57 -80.55
C SER A 687 30.00 -45.54 -81.57
N GLY A 688 29.79 -45.94 -82.82
CA GLY A 688 29.44 -45.03 -83.93
C GLY A 688 30.64 -44.31 -84.56
N SER A 689 31.84 -44.43 -83.97
CA SER A 689 33.08 -43.94 -84.56
C SER A 689 33.45 -44.68 -85.85
N LYS A 690 34.18 -44.01 -86.75
CA LYS A 690 34.54 -44.54 -88.08
C LYS A 690 36.05 -44.48 -88.31
N SER A 691 36.60 -45.46 -89.02
CA SER A 691 37.99 -45.40 -89.49
C SER A 691 38.17 -44.35 -90.60
N PRO A 692 39.40 -43.90 -90.89
CA PRO A 692 39.70 -43.20 -92.13
C PRO A 692 39.29 -44.06 -93.35
N LEU A 693 38.83 -43.40 -94.42
CA LEU A 693 38.56 -44.03 -95.71
C LEU A 693 39.86 -44.51 -96.35
N LYS A 694 39.90 -45.77 -96.78
CA LYS A 694 41.01 -46.31 -97.56
C LYS A 694 40.59 -46.41 -99.03
N LYS A 695 41.32 -45.75 -99.93
CA LYS A 695 41.02 -45.67 -101.37
C LYS A 695 41.98 -46.52 -102.19
N ILE A 696 41.46 -47.18 -103.23
CA ILE A 696 42.23 -47.74 -104.35
C ILE A 696 41.59 -47.35 -105.68
N ASN A 697 42.40 -47.20 -106.72
CA ASN A 697 41.94 -46.99 -108.09
C ASN A 697 42.42 -48.16 -108.94
N LEU A 698 41.54 -48.73 -109.74
CA LEU A 698 41.82 -49.86 -110.61
C LEU A 698 41.31 -49.54 -112.02
N ASN A 699 42.09 -49.90 -113.03
CA ASN A 699 41.64 -49.77 -114.42
C ASN A 699 41.20 -51.16 -114.89
N TYR A 700 39.93 -51.29 -115.26
CA TYR A 700 39.35 -52.56 -115.69
C TYR A 700 39.37 -52.68 -117.21
#